data_AF-A0A968UDQ9-F1
#
_entry.id   AF-A0A968UDQ9-F1
#
_cell.length_a   1.000
_cell.length_b   1.000
_cell.length_c   1.000
_cell.angle_alpha   90.00
_cell.angle_beta   90.00
_cell.angle_gamma   90.00
#
_symmetry.space_group_name_H-M   'P 1'
#
loop_
_entity.id
_entity.type
_entity.pdbx_description
1 polymer ?
#
loop_
_entity_poly.entity_id
_entity_poly.type
_entity_poly.pdbx_seq_one_letter_code
_entity_poly.pdbx_strand_id
1 'polypeptide(L)'
;MSLLLSANNRVIAQSPFCNVPLPDLQRRYPGERSLVIIDTSVEDYQTLVAGVIPGHEVYLLEADQCGITQITQILREQMGIASLHIVSHGKSGELQLGRSVLNLENLPAYTTQLQVWRSALAENAEILLYGCEVAQGELGKAFVNTLSQLTAANIAASDNLTGSRALGGDWTLACNTGEIRHALAFAHVALEKYAAILGSLDFQNPITFSPGLGGEKRGITAGDFNGDQNLDLAVISVPYHQISVLLGNGNGTFLIPHTTLNAGSMDPWSASDITSGDFNGDNKLDLIVSTFDSVFLGASELLFLSGNGDGTFANSISFNSGLSSVKTITSGDFNQDGKLDLVTGDGNTISIILGNGDSTFSSPVTINSGVSGINGISAGDLNKDGNLDLAVVTQGNQISVLLGNGNSTFGSPIILGSGLSGSGSKGINIGDFNNDGNPDLAANDWAGMTSVQLGDGTGISFGAVQQFSTGLPNENTDSISGDFNNDGSSDLTVVNYRNYPQLSVLLSVFNSPNTAPSFTSDATLSAINEDTLSSTGDTLTNLFAGKFSDPDAGSSLGGVAVVGNTANAATQGTWQYSTDSGSNWFDVGSVADDNSALALSAATRVRFLPVAEYNGTPPSLTVRALDNTQTAFTNGGTRITINAAVNGGTTAISAATRTIDTSITAVNDAPTLASVNSVSLTDTAANDTFSNVAGTLVGNDVDTGTP
;
A
#
# COMPACT_ATOMS: atom_id res chain seq x y z
N MET A 1 -21.74 -28.20 -9.19
CA MET A 1 -21.20 -29.54 -8.88
C MET A 1 -21.07 -29.61 -7.36
N SER A 2 -21.74 -30.55 -6.68
CA SER A 2 -21.76 -30.55 -5.20
C SER A 2 -20.48 -31.19 -4.66
N LEU A 3 -19.56 -30.35 -4.17
CA LEU A 3 -18.38 -30.76 -3.41
C LEU A 3 -18.83 -31.07 -1.97
N LEU A 4 -18.68 -32.32 -1.54
CA LEU A 4 -18.90 -32.70 -0.15
C LEU A 4 -17.61 -32.43 0.64
N LEU A 5 -17.59 -31.33 1.41
CA LEU A 5 -16.56 -31.07 2.42
C LEU A 5 -16.69 -32.10 3.54
N SER A 6 -15.63 -32.86 3.80
CA SER A 6 -15.52 -33.72 4.98
C SER A 6 -15.08 -32.90 6.19
N ALA A 7 -15.28 -33.41 7.41
CA ALA A 7 -14.92 -32.75 8.68
C ALA A 7 -13.42 -32.38 8.84
N ASN A 8 -12.56 -32.73 7.86
CA ASN A 8 -11.12 -32.45 7.84
C ASN A 8 -10.67 -31.61 6.63
N ASN A 9 -11.56 -30.84 5.97
CA ASN A 9 -11.27 -30.04 4.75
C ASN A 9 -10.63 -30.81 3.57
N ARG A 10 -10.75 -32.15 3.58
CA ARG A 10 -10.26 -33.02 2.51
C ARG A 10 -11.30 -33.13 1.40
N VAL A 11 -10.87 -32.85 0.17
CA VAL A 11 -11.70 -33.01 -1.04
C VAL A 11 -11.23 -34.26 -1.80
N ILE A 12 -12.17 -35.13 -2.18
CA ILE A 12 -11.88 -36.23 -3.11
C ILE A 12 -12.03 -35.69 -4.52
N ALA A 13 -10.92 -35.30 -5.16
CA ALA A 13 -10.94 -34.86 -6.55
C ALA A 13 -11.39 -36.02 -7.46
N GLN A 14 -12.59 -35.90 -8.04
CA GLN A 14 -13.05 -36.75 -9.14
C GLN A 14 -12.93 -35.94 -10.43
N SER A 15 -11.89 -36.21 -11.24
CA SER A 15 -11.72 -35.53 -12.53
C SER A 15 -12.81 -35.97 -13.52
N PRO A 16 -13.54 -35.03 -14.16
CA PRO A 16 -14.48 -35.36 -15.24
C PRO A 16 -13.77 -35.68 -16.58
N PHE A 17 -12.45 -35.47 -16.67
CA PHE A 17 -11.67 -35.67 -17.90
C PHE A 17 -11.16 -37.10 -17.99
N CYS A 18 -12.08 -38.07 -18.15
CA CYS A 18 -11.71 -39.43 -18.54
C CYS A 18 -11.35 -39.49 -20.04
N ASN A 19 -10.20 -40.12 -20.33
CA ASN A 19 -9.67 -40.54 -21.65
C ASN A 19 -8.78 -39.57 -22.44
N VAL A 20 -7.72 -39.05 -21.81
CA VAL A 20 -6.48 -38.74 -22.55
C VAL A 20 -5.40 -39.77 -22.15
N PRO A 21 -4.75 -40.47 -23.10
CA PRO A 21 -3.65 -41.37 -22.78
C PRO A 21 -2.52 -40.56 -22.11
N LEU A 22 -2.15 -40.95 -20.90
CA LEU A 22 -1.08 -40.31 -20.12
C LEU A 22 0.25 -40.35 -20.91
N PRO A 23 0.93 -39.21 -21.14
CA PRO A 23 2.36 -39.22 -21.37
C PRO A 23 3.06 -39.83 -20.15
N ASP A 24 4.12 -40.60 -20.39
CA ASP A 24 4.76 -41.61 -19.54
C ASP A 24 5.42 -41.11 -18.21
N LEU A 25 4.97 -40.00 -17.61
CA LEU A 25 5.66 -39.35 -16.48
C LEU A 25 5.22 -39.84 -15.08
N GLN A 26 4.00 -40.38 -14.92
CA GLN A 26 3.55 -40.94 -13.62
C GLN A 26 4.13 -42.33 -13.28
N ARG A 27 4.96 -42.94 -14.15
CA ARG A 27 5.53 -44.27 -13.92
C ARG A 27 6.83 -44.29 -13.12
N ARG A 28 7.42 -43.15 -12.74
CA ARG A 28 8.76 -43.15 -12.13
C ARG A 28 8.82 -43.45 -10.63
N TYR A 29 7.75 -43.26 -9.85
CA TYR A 29 7.78 -43.49 -8.38
C TYR A 29 6.43 -44.00 -7.82
N PRO A 30 6.03 -45.25 -8.08
CA PRO A 30 4.81 -45.81 -7.49
C PRO A 30 4.97 -45.98 -5.97
N GLY A 31 4.24 -45.18 -5.17
CA GLY A 31 4.14 -45.32 -3.72
C GLY A 31 4.48 -44.07 -2.89
N GLU A 32 4.94 -42.99 -3.53
CA GLU A 32 5.24 -41.72 -2.86
C GLU A 32 3.96 -40.88 -2.64
N ARG A 33 3.83 -40.25 -1.46
CA ARG A 33 2.64 -39.44 -1.11
C ARG A 33 2.83 -38.01 -1.59
N SER A 34 1.86 -37.51 -2.35
CA SER A 34 1.82 -36.12 -2.80
C SER A 34 0.57 -35.40 -2.28
N LEU A 35 0.78 -34.22 -1.70
CA LEU A 35 -0.30 -33.35 -1.22
C LEU A 35 -0.39 -32.09 -2.06
N VAL A 36 -1.61 -31.62 -2.32
CA VAL A 36 -1.91 -30.35 -2.98
C VAL A 36 -2.78 -29.55 -2.04
N ILE A 37 -2.29 -28.39 -1.65
CA ILE A 37 -2.98 -27.41 -0.82
C ILE A 37 -3.32 -26.24 -1.74
N ILE A 38 -4.61 -25.91 -1.84
CA ILE A 38 -5.09 -24.81 -2.67
C ILE A 38 -5.77 -23.80 -1.75
N ASP A 39 -5.28 -22.56 -1.79
CA ASP A 39 -5.92 -21.45 -1.12
C ASP A 39 -7.22 -21.07 -1.83
N THR A 40 -8.33 -20.96 -1.11
CA THR A 40 -9.61 -20.59 -1.74
C THR A 40 -9.71 -19.10 -2.06
N SER A 41 -8.72 -18.29 -1.66
CA SER A 41 -8.63 -16.88 -2.09
C SER A 41 -8.21 -16.72 -3.54
N VAL A 42 -7.56 -17.71 -4.16
CA VAL A 42 -7.20 -17.62 -5.58
C VAL A 42 -8.43 -17.74 -6.47
N GLU A 43 -8.46 -16.94 -7.53
CA GLU A 43 -9.60 -16.83 -8.43
C GLU A 43 -9.88 -18.17 -9.11
N ASP A 44 -11.15 -18.58 -9.26
CA ASP A 44 -11.51 -19.86 -9.90
C ASP A 44 -10.69 -21.07 -9.40
N TYR A 45 -10.42 -21.13 -8.08
CA TYR A 45 -9.71 -22.25 -7.46
C TYR A 45 -10.40 -23.59 -7.77
N GLN A 46 -11.70 -23.60 -8.09
CA GLN A 46 -12.47 -24.77 -8.48
C GLN A 46 -11.94 -25.41 -9.77
N THR A 47 -11.52 -24.61 -10.76
CA THR A 47 -10.84 -25.10 -11.96
C THR A 47 -9.53 -25.80 -11.60
N LEU A 48 -8.76 -25.26 -10.65
CA LEU A 48 -7.52 -25.88 -10.18
C LEU A 48 -7.80 -27.19 -9.43
N VAL A 49 -8.79 -27.21 -8.53
CA VAL A 49 -9.23 -28.42 -7.80
C VAL A 49 -9.65 -29.53 -8.78
N ALA A 50 -10.46 -29.20 -9.79
CA ALA A 50 -10.88 -30.14 -10.83
C ALA A 50 -9.72 -30.61 -11.73
N GLY A 51 -8.68 -29.80 -11.81
CA GLY A 51 -7.46 -30.01 -12.59
C GLY A 51 -6.39 -30.87 -11.93
N VAL A 52 -6.50 -31.14 -10.63
CA VAL A 52 -5.50 -31.95 -9.92
C VAL A 52 -5.40 -33.35 -10.53
N ILE A 53 -4.18 -33.76 -10.87
CA ILE A 53 -3.90 -35.07 -11.48
C ILE A 53 -4.21 -36.18 -10.47
N PRO A 54 -4.90 -37.26 -10.86
CA PRO A 54 -5.18 -38.40 -9.97
C PRO A 54 -3.92 -38.94 -9.29
N GLY A 55 -4.02 -39.22 -7.99
CA GLY A 55 -2.92 -39.70 -7.14
C GLY A 55 -2.45 -38.69 -6.09
N HIS A 56 -2.86 -37.43 -6.21
CA HIS A 56 -2.59 -36.39 -5.21
C HIS A 56 -3.74 -36.29 -4.19
N GLU A 57 -3.42 -36.01 -2.94
CA GLU A 57 -4.41 -35.68 -1.90
C GLU A 57 -4.63 -34.17 -1.87
N VAL A 58 -5.90 -33.71 -1.94
CA VAL A 58 -6.24 -32.28 -2.05
C VAL A 58 -6.85 -31.75 -0.75
N TYR A 59 -6.32 -30.62 -0.29
CA TYR A 59 -6.80 -29.85 0.85
C TYR A 59 -7.04 -28.39 0.44
N LEU A 60 -8.08 -27.79 1.01
CA LEU A 60 -8.41 -26.37 0.80
C LEU A 60 -8.06 -25.56 2.05
N LEU A 61 -7.47 -24.38 1.84
CA LEU A 61 -7.31 -23.37 2.90
C LEU A 61 -8.45 -22.38 2.81
N GLU A 62 -9.15 -22.18 3.92
CA GLU A 62 -10.16 -21.14 4.03
C GLU A 62 -9.48 -19.77 4.00
N ALA A 63 -9.95 -18.90 3.10
CA ALA A 63 -9.39 -17.57 2.86
C ALA A 63 -9.40 -16.66 4.13
N ASP A 64 -10.40 -16.81 5.00
CA ASP A 64 -10.58 -15.99 6.20
C ASP A 64 -9.79 -16.48 7.43
N GLN A 65 -9.11 -17.63 7.34
CA GLN A 65 -8.34 -18.24 8.42
C GLN A 65 -6.83 -18.13 8.18
N CYS A 66 -6.02 -18.24 9.25
CA CYS A 66 -4.56 -18.21 9.11
C CYS A 66 -4.09 -19.48 8.37
N GLY A 67 -3.67 -19.35 7.11
CA GLY A 67 -3.24 -20.47 6.26
C GLY A 67 -2.06 -21.23 6.82
N ILE A 68 -1.07 -20.56 7.43
CA ILE A 68 0.07 -21.24 8.08
C ILE A 68 -0.42 -22.18 9.18
N THR A 69 -1.42 -21.77 9.97
CA THR A 69 -2.01 -22.61 11.01
C THR A 69 -2.78 -23.79 10.42
N GLN A 70 -3.55 -23.56 9.35
CA GLN A 70 -4.29 -24.61 8.64
C GLN A 70 -3.34 -25.67 8.04
N ILE A 71 -2.31 -25.25 7.30
CA ILE A 71 -1.30 -26.16 6.75
C ILE A 71 -0.62 -26.95 7.86
N THR A 72 -0.24 -26.28 8.96
CA THR A 72 0.38 -26.95 10.12
C THR A 72 -0.53 -28.03 10.71
N GLN A 73 -1.84 -27.79 10.79
CA GLN A 73 -2.81 -28.77 11.27
C GLN A 73 -2.94 -29.94 10.31
N ILE A 74 -3.06 -29.66 8.99
CA ILE A 74 -3.10 -30.69 7.95
C ILE A 74 -1.89 -31.60 8.05
N LEU A 75 -0.68 -31.02 8.13
CA LEU A 75 0.59 -31.76 8.12
C LEU A 75 0.89 -32.50 9.42
N ARG A 76 0.34 -32.07 10.57
CA ARG A 76 0.55 -32.72 11.87
C ARG A 76 0.08 -34.19 11.88
N GLU A 77 -0.90 -34.51 11.06
CA GLU A 77 -1.46 -35.87 10.92
C GLU A 77 -0.81 -36.68 9.78
N GLN A 78 0.24 -36.14 9.15
CA GLN A 78 0.89 -36.73 7.99
C GLN A 78 2.33 -37.15 8.28
N MET A 79 2.81 -38.12 7.50
CA MET A 79 4.21 -38.53 7.46
C MET A 79 4.56 -39.01 6.05
N GLY A 80 5.83 -38.85 5.68
CA GLY A 80 6.39 -39.36 4.43
C GLY A 80 5.83 -38.69 3.18
N ILE A 81 5.51 -37.39 3.24
CA ILE A 81 5.09 -36.61 2.07
C ILE A 81 6.34 -36.36 1.20
N ALA A 82 6.33 -36.88 -0.02
CA ALA A 82 7.42 -36.72 -0.99
C ALA A 82 7.32 -35.39 -1.74
N SER A 83 6.10 -34.94 -2.04
CA SER A 83 5.84 -33.64 -2.68
C SER A 83 4.66 -32.91 -2.04
N LEU A 84 4.89 -31.64 -1.70
CA LEU A 84 3.90 -30.72 -1.18
C LEU A 84 3.73 -29.57 -2.17
N HIS A 85 2.55 -29.48 -2.78
CA HIS A 85 2.18 -28.41 -3.70
C HIS A 85 1.34 -27.39 -2.93
N ILE A 86 1.71 -26.12 -2.99
CA ILE A 86 0.97 -25.03 -2.33
C ILE A 86 0.61 -24.01 -3.40
N VAL A 87 -0.68 -23.86 -3.66
CA VAL A 87 -1.22 -22.85 -4.56
C VAL A 87 -1.81 -21.72 -3.76
N SER A 88 -1.31 -20.51 -4.00
CA SER A 88 -1.79 -19.31 -3.36
C SER A 88 -1.40 -18.07 -4.16
N HIS A 89 -1.86 -16.89 -3.75
CA HIS A 89 -1.28 -15.65 -4.26
C HIS A 89 0.15 -15.47 -3.76
N GLY A 90 0.95 -14.72 -4.51
CA GLY A 90 2.33 -14.41 -4.15
C GLY A 90 2.84 -13.13 -4.81
N LYS A 91 3.95 -12.65 -4.26
CA LYS A 91 4.83 -11.63 -4.84
C LYS A 91 6.28 -11.96 -4.45
N SER A 92 7.26 -11.19 -4.94
CA SER A 92 8.67 -11.41 -4.59
C SER A 92 8.87 -11.57 -3.08
N GLY A 93 9.35 -12.76 -2.67
CA GLY A 93 9.67 -13.10 -1.29
C GLY A 93 8.48 -13.38 -0.37
N GLU A 94 7.29 -13.58 -0.93
CA GLU A 94 6.05 -13.64 -0.17
C GLU A 94 5.03 -14.66 -0.73
N LEU A 95 4.30 -15.31 0.17
CA LEU A 95 3.09 -16.08 -0.13
C LEU A 95 1.93 -15.61 0.76
N GLN A 96 0.77 -15.37 0.16
CA GLN A 96 -0.47 -15.11 0.89
C GLN A 96 -1.19 -16.43 1.15
N LEU A 97 -1.28 -16.87 2.40
CA LEU A 97 -1.90 -18.14 2.81
C LEU A 97 -3.09 -17.86 3.74
N GLY A 98 -4.30 -17.99 3.23
CA GLY A 98 -5.55 -17.55 3.83
C GLY A 98 -5.47 -16.06 4.13
N ARG A 99 -5.64 -15.68 5.39
CA ARG A 99 -5.40 -14.29 5.86
C ARG A 99 -3.96 -13.99 6.31
N SER A 100 -3.05 -14.95 6.23
CA SER A 100 -1.68 -14.80 6.73
C SER A 100 -0.67 -14.72 5.62
N VAL A 101 0.21 -13.75 5.70
CA VAL A 101 1.39 -13.63 4.83
C VAL A 101 2.52 -14.50 5.38
N LEU A 102 3.26 -15.20 4.52
CA LEU A 102 4.53 -15.87 4.83
C LEU A 102 5.65 -15.22 4.02
N ASN A 103 6.61 -14.58 4.70
CA ASN A 103 7.73 -13.86 4.08
C ASN A 103 8.99 -13.89 4.97
N LEU A 104 10.10 -13.31 4.50
CA LEU A 104 11.37 -13.29 5.25
C LEU A 104 11.29 -12.63 6.62
N GLU A 105 10.43 -11.62 6.80
CA GLU A 105 10.28 -10.90 8.06
C GLU A 105 9.68 -11.80 9.15
N ASN A 106 8.66 -12.58 8.79
CA ASN A 106 7.89 -13.37 9.76
C ASN A 106 8.27 -14.85 9.82
N LEU A 107 9.09 -15.36 8.89
CA LEU A 107 9.63 -16.72 8.92
C LEU A 107 10.23 -17.12 10.28
N PRO A 108 11.02 -16.26 10.98
CA PRO A 108 11.55 -16.59 12.30
C PRO A 108 10.45 -16.86 13.34
N ALA A 109 9.33 -16.15 13.28
CA ALA A 109 8.20 -16.33 14.19
C ALA A 109 7.46 -17.66 13.95
N TYR A 110 7.54 -18.21 12.73
CA TYR A 110 6.90 -19.47 12.34
C TYR A 110 7.81 -20.71 12.41
N THR A 111 9.02 -20.58 12.97
CA THR A 111 10.00 -21.68 13.04
C THR A 111 9.40 -22.96 13.64
N THR A 112 8.57 -22.86 14.69
CA THR A 112 7.95 -24.03 15.34
C THR A 112 6.96 -24.74 14.41
N GLN A 113 6.16 -23.98 13.67
CA GLN A 113 5.20 -24.49 12.69
C GLN A 113 5.94 -25.16 11.53
N LEU A 114 7.00 -24.54 11.02
CA LEU A 114 7.81 -25.07 9.92
C LEU A 114 8.58 -26.33 10.33
N GLN A 115 8.94 -26.50 11.60
CA GLN A 115 9.46 -27.76 12.13
C GLN A 115 8.42 -28.89 12.10
N VAL A 116 7.13 -28.58 12.30
CA VAL A 116 6.06 -29.56 12.11
C VAL A 116 5.96 -29.94 10.64
N TRP A 117 6.07 -28.98 9.72
CA TRP A 117 6.06 -29.25 8.28
C TRP A 117 7.22 -30.19 7.92
N ARG A 118 8.44 -29.86 8.36
CA ARG A 118 9.63 -30.71 8.20
C ARG A 118 9.42 -32.14 8.69
N SER A 119 8.74 -32.31 9.82
CA SER A 119 8.52 -33.63 10.42
C SER A 119 7.53 -34.49 9.63
N ALA A 120 6.64 -33.87 8.85
CA ALA A 120 5.70 -34.56 7.97
C ALA A 120 6.31 -34.95 6.61
N LEU A 121 7.33 -34.23 6.17
CA LEU A 121 7.99 -34.41 4.88
C LEU A 121 8.96 -35.61 4.90
N ALA A 122 9.07 -36.28 3.76
CA ALA A 122 10.05 -37.35 3.54
C ALA A 122 11.48 -36.80 3.41
N GLU A 123 12.47 -37.69 3.46
CA GLU A 123 13.85 -37.34 3.14
C GLU A 123 13.96 -36.93 1.66
N ASN A 124 14.55 -35.77 1.38
CA ASN A 124 14.60 -35.14 0.04
C ASN A 124 13.22 -34.79 -0.55
N ALA A 125 12.22 -34.52 0.30
CA ALA A 125 10.93 -34.03 -0.14
C ALA A 125 11.05 -32.72 -0.91
N GLU A 126 10.05 -32.45 -1.73
CA GLU A 126 9.96 -31.28 -2.59
C GLU A 126 8.75 -30.42 -2.21
N ILE A 127 8.92 -29.11 -2.11
CA ILE A 127 7.82 -28.15 -1.98
C ILE A 127 7.73 -27.37 -3.29
N LEU A 128 6.56 -27.42 -3.94
CA LEU A 128 6.29 -26.68 -5.17
C LEU A 128 5.35 -25.53 -4.83
N LEU A 129 5.84 -24.30 -4.94
CA LEU A 129 5.14 -23.08 -4.60
C LEU A 129 4.60 -22.43 -5.87
N TYR A 130 3.27 -22.37 -5.98
CA TYR A 130 2.55 -21.71 -7.06
C TYR A 130 1.99 -20.40 -6.50
N GLY A 131 2.57 -19.30 -6.94
CA GLY A 131 2.14 -17.93 -6.64
C GLY A 131 2.88 -17.00 -7.59
N CYS A 132 2.41 -15.80 -7.90
CA CYS A 132 3.18 -14.92 -8.77
C CYS A 132 4.53 -14.56 -8.12
N GLU A 133 5.62 -14.65 -8.89
CA GLU A 133 6.90 -14.01 -8.60
C GLU A 133 7.56 -14.36 -7.26
N VAL A 134 7.16 -15.43 -6.59
CA VAL A 134 7.57 -15.79 -5.21
C VAL A 134 9.10 -15.79 -5.06
N ALA A 135 9.81 -16.26 -6.08
CA ALA A 135 11.26 -16.35 -6.14
C ALA A 135 11.94 -15.26 -7.01
N GLN A 136 11.18 -14.28 -7.47
CA GLN A 136 11.70 -13.21 -8.31
C GLN A 136 12.72 -12.36 -7.53
N GLY A 137 13.82 -12.00 -8.18
CA GLY A 137 14.84 -11.15 -7.58
C GLY A 137 15.62 -11.81 -6.43
N GLU A 138 16.49 -11.04 -5.79
CA GLU A 138 17.31 -11.54 -4.69
C GLU A 138 16.50 -11.78 -3.40
N LEU A 139 15.48 -10.96 -3.15
CA LEU A 139 14.56 -11.12 -2.02
C LEU A 139 13.76 -12.43 -2.13
N GLY A 140 13.16 -12.69 -3.29
CA GLY A 140 12.47 -13.96 -3.56
C GLY A 140 13.38 -15.18 -3.42
N LYS A 141 14.58 -15.15 -3.99
CA LYS A 141 15.56 -16.24 -3.81
C LYS A 141 15.95 -16.41 -2.34
N ALA A 142 16.16 -15.33 -1.59
CA ALA A 142 16.50 -15.41 -0.17
C ALA A 142 15.37 -16.03 0.66
N PHE A 143 14.12 -15.67 0.36
CA PHE A 143 12.92 -16.27 0.95
C PHE A 143 12.86 -17.78 0.71
N VAL A 144 12.94 -18.20 -0.55
CA VAL A 144 12.86 -19.61 -0.95
C VAL A 144 14.01 -20.43 -0.36
N ASN A 145 15.23 -19.88 -0.33
CA ASN A 145 16.38 -20.52 0.31
C ASN A 145 16.20 -20.69 1.83
N THR A 146 15.69 -19.68 2.51
CA THR A 146 15.46 -19.73 3.96
C THR A 146 14.36 -20.74 4.31
N LEU A 147 13.26 -20.75 3.54
CA LEU A 147 12.19 -21.71 3.72
C LEU A 147 12.67 -23.15 3.47
N SER A 148 13.52 -23.36 2.45
CA SER A 148 14.14 -24.66 2.16
C SER A 148 15.00 -25.15 3.33
N GLN A 149 15.79 -24.27 3.95
CA GLN A 149 16.60 -24.63 5.12
C GLN A 149 15.74 -25.01 6.34
N LEU A 150 14.67 -24.26 6.60
CA LEU A 150 13.77 -24.51 7.73
C LEU A 150 12.99 -25.82 7.57
N THR A 151 12.52 -26.11 6.34
CA THR A 151 11.72 -27.31 6.04
C THR A 151 12.56 -28.54 5.69
N ALA A 152 13.85 -28.37 5.38
CA ALA A 152 14.73 -29.40 4.80
C ALA A 152 14.28 -29.98 3.45
N ALA A 153 13.34 -29.32 2.78
CA ALA A 153 12.88 -29.71 1.46
C ALA A 153 13.61 -28.95 0.36
N ASN A 154 13.74 -29.57 -0.81
CA ASN A 154 14.05 -28.82 -2.03
C ASN A 154 12.80 -28.02 -2.41
N ILE A 155 12.96 -26.77 -2.79
CA ILE A 155 11.82 -25.91 -3.17
C ILE A 155 11.93 -25.54 -4.62
N ALA A 156 10.83 -25.66 -5.35
CA ALA A 156 10.60 -25.06 -6.66
C ALA A 156 9.59 -23.92 -6.50
N ALA A 157 9.90 -22.75 -7.05
CA ALA A 157 9.02 -21.59 -7.02
C ALA A 157 9.13 -20.80 -8.33
N SER A 158 8.06 -20.11 -8.69
CA SER A 158 7.99 -19.19 -9.83
C SER A 158 8.84 -17.94 -9.59
N ASP A 159 9.43 -17.41 -10.65
CA ASP A 159 10.15 -16.12 -10.67
C ASP A 159 9.48 -15.08 -11.58
N ASN A 160 8.30 -15.41 -12.11
CA ASN A 160 7.44 -14.58 -12.93
C ASN A 160 5.95 -14.78 -12.55
N LEU A 161 5.05 -14.10 -13.27
CA LEU A 161 3.61 -14.27 -13.10
C LEU A 161 3.20 -15.74 -13.30
N THR A 162 2.48 -16.30 -12.34
CA THR A 162 1.98 -17.68 -12.40
C THR A 162 0.50 -17.69 -12.78
N GLY A 163 0.10 -18.39 -13.83
CA GLY A 163 -1.30 -18.50 -14.25
C GLY A 163 -1.53 -18.34 -15.76
N SER A 164 -2.54 -17.55 -16.11
CA SER A 164 -3.02 -17.34 -17.48
C SER A 164 -1.97 -16.71 -18.38
N ARG A 165 -1.72 -17.38 -19.52
CA ARG A 165 -0.86 -16.85 -20.59
C ARG A 165 -1.41 -15.59 -21.22
N ALA A 166 -2.73 -15.39 -21.22
CA ALA A 166 -3.36 -14.19 -21.75
C ALA A 166 -2.99 -12.94 -20.93
N LEU A 167 -2.74 -13.14 -19.63
CA LEU A 167 -2.31 -12.11 -18.68
C LEU A 167 -0.78 -12.09 -18.49
N GLY A 168 -0.03 -12.75 -19.38
CA GLY A 168 1.44 -12.77 -19.33
C GLY A 168 2.05 -13.79 -18.36
N GLY A 169 1.24 -14.61 -17.68
CA GLY A 169 1.70 -15.66 -16.78
C GLY A 169 2.04 -16.99 -17.46
N ASP A 170 2.71 -17.86 -16.72
CA ASP A 170 2.87 -19.28 -17.07
C ASP A 170 2.83 -20.15 -15.81
N TRP A 171 3.15 -21.45 -15.90
CA TRP A 171 3.11 -22.35 -14.73
C TRP A 171 4.49 -22.92 -14.39
N THR A 172 5.55 -22.24 -14.80
CA THR A 172 6.94 -22.64 -14.65
C THR A 172 7.46 -22.23 -13.27
N LEU A 173 7.97 -23.21 -12.53
CA LEU A 173 8.64 -22.98 -11.26
C LEU A 173 10.16 -23.01 -11.51
N ALA A 174 10.71 -21.88 -11.95
CA ALA A 174 12.08 -21.80 -12.48
C ALA A 174 13.17 -21.69 -11.39
N CYS A 175 12.82 -21.23 -10.19
CA CYS A 175 13.76 -21.12 -9.08
C CYS A 175 13.77 -22.38 -8.22
N ASN A 176 14.94 -23.01 -8.09
CA ASN A 176 15.10 -24.27 -7.39
C ASN A 176 16.22 -24.19 -6.33
N THR A 177 15.97 -24.69 -5.12
CA THR A 177 17.01 -24.81 -4.07
C THR A 177 17.77 -26.13 -4.10
N GLY A 178 17.32 -27.08 -4.93
CA GLY A 178 17.90 -28.41 -5.09
C GLY A 178 17.35 -29.13 -6.33
N GLU A 179 17.51 -30.45 -6.37
CA GLU A 179 16.92 -31.26 -7.44
C GLU A 179 15.40 -31.36 -7.27
N ILE A 180 14.65 -31.02 -8.34
CA ILE A 180 13.19 -31.12 -8.40
C ILE A 180 12.83 -32.25 -9.38
N ARG A 181 12.13 -33.26 -8.90
CA ARG A 181 11.79 -34.48 -9.65
C ARG A 181 10.29 -34.63 -9.88
N HIS A 182 9.46 -34.02 -9.04
CA HIS A 182 8.01 -34.06 -9.16
C HIS A 182 7.53 -33.04 -10.20
N ALA A 183 6.65 -33.50 -11.08
CA ALA A 183 5.97 -32.64 -12.05
C ALA A 183 4.89 -31.79 -11.36
N LEU A 184 4.34 -30.81 -12.07
CA LEU A 184 3.23 -30.01 -11.56
C LEU A 184 2.02 -30.91 -11.20
N ALA A 185 1.28 -30.52 -10.17
CA ALA A 185 0.12 -31.28 -9.69
C ALA A 185 -1.11 -31.23 -10.61
N PHE A 186 -1.09 -30.44 -11.68
CA PHE A 186 -2.26 -30.09 -12.48
C PHE A 186 -2.17 -30.60 -13.92
N ALA A 187 -3.30 -31.07 -14.44
CA ALA A 187 -3.43 -31.42 -15.83
C ALA A 187 -3.32 -30.16 -16.72
N HIS A 188 -2.63 -30.29 -17.86
CA HIS A 188 -2.40 -29.17 -18.78
C HIS A 188 -3.68 -28.43 -19.18
N VAL A 189 -4.78 -29.17 -19.42
CA VAL A 189 -6.08 -28.61 -19.79
C VAL A 189 -6.67 -27.71 -18.70
N ALA A 190 -6.40 -27.98 -17.42
CA ALA A 190 -6.85 -27.12 -16.34
C ALA A 190 -6.02 -25.84 -16.27
N LEU A 191 -4.69 -25.96 -16.45
CA LEU A 191 -3.78 -24.82 -16.48
C LEU A 191 -4.05 -23.89 -17.69
N GLU A 192 -4.46 -24.43 -18.83
CA GLU A 192 -4.88 -23.64 -20.01
C GLU A 192 -6.24 -22.95 -19.82
N LYS A 193 -7.12 -23.50 -18.96
CA LYS A 193 -8.45 -22.94 -18.69
C LYS A 193 -8.44 -21.86 -17.61
N TYR A 194 -7.50 -21.94 -16.68
CA TYR A 194 -7.38 -20.96 -15.61
C TYR A 194 -7.13 -19.56 -16.20
N ALA A 195 -8.08 -18.65 -16.01
CA ALA A 195 -8.10 -17.36 -16.69
C ALA A 195 -7.35 -16.25 -15.94
N ALA A 196 -7.12 -16.43 -14.63
CA ALA A 196 -6.47 -15.45 -13.76
C ALA A 196 -4.95 -15.70 -13.61
N ILE A 197 -4.29 -14.88 -12.80
CA ILE A 197 -2.92 -15.10 -12.32
C ILE A 197 -2.91 -15.12 -10.80
N LEU A 198 -1.95 -15.82 -10.19
CA LEU A 198 -1.86 -16.03 -8.75
C LEU A 198 -1.24 -14.84 -8.02
N GLY A 199 -1.78 -13.64 -8.28
CA GLY A 199 -1.21 -12.38 -7.84
C GLY A 199 -1.77 -11.76 -6.59
N SER A 200 -1.07 -10.87 -5.92
CA SER A 200 -1.64 -10.08 -4.83
C SER A 200 -2.09 -8.70 -5.31
N LEU A 201 -3.23 -8.25 -4.81
CA LEU A 201 -3.66 -6.85 -4.90
C LEU A 201 -2.70 -5.97 -4.08
N ASP A 202 -2.31 -4.85 -4.64
CA ASP A 202 -1.65 -3.75 -3.96
C ASP A 202 -2.20 -2.41 -4.49
N PHE A 203 -1.78 -1.31 -3.91
CA PHE A 203 -2.01 0.03 -4.47
C PHE A 203 -0.67 0.73 -4.70
N GLN A 204 -0.63 1.70 -5.61
CA GLN A 204 0.50 2.64 -5.69
C GLN A 204 0.43 3.64 -4.54
N ASN A 205 1.55 4.31 -4.27
CA ASN A 205 1.55 5.39 -3.29
C ASN A 205 0.46 6.44 -3.60
N PRO A 206 -0.42 6.77 -2.63
CA PRO A 206 -1.57 7.60 -2.92
C PRO A 206 -1.18 8.97 -3.48
N ILE A 207 -1.77 9.33 -4.61
CA ILE A 207 -1.60 10.66 -5.20
C ILE A 207 -2.50 11.61 -4.41
N THR A 208 -1.90 12.54 -3.68
CA THR A 208 -2.66 13.52 -2.88
C THR A 208 -2.70 14.88 -3.57
N PHE A 209 -3.89 15.49 -3.61
CA PHE A 209 -4.04 16.84 -4.12
C PHE A 209 -5.19 17.58 -3.44
N SER A 210 -5.13 18.92 -3.46
CA SER A 210 -6.23 19.75 -2.96
C SER A 210 -7.20 20.06 -4.10
N PRO A 211 -8.51 19.82 -3.93
CA PRO A 211 -9.53 20.25 -4.88
C PRO A 211 -9.80 21.77 -4.78
N GLY A 212 -8.81 22.57 -4.36
CA GLY A 212 -8.75 24.04 -4.34
C GLY A 212 -9.92 24.82 -3.69
N LEU A 213 -10.77 24.17 -2.90
CA LEU A 213 -11.82 24.80 -2.11
C LEU A 213 -11.49 24.77 -0.61
N GLY A 214 -11.72 25.89 0.07
CA GLY A 214 -11.77 25.91 1.53
C GLY A 214 -12.94 25.10 2.08
N GLY A 215 -12.85 24.69 3.34
CA GLY A 215 -13.91 23.92 4.01
C GLY A 215 -13.76 22.39 3.89
N GLU A 216 -14.54 21.68 4.69
CA GLU A 216 -14.56 20.22 4.85
C GLU A 216 -15.19 19.55 3.61
N LYS A 217 -14.67 18.40 3.20
CA LYS A 217 -15.16 17.62 2.06
C LYS A 217 -16.02 16.45 2.58
N ARG A 218 -17.19 16.21 1.97
CA ARG A 218 -18.20 15.29 2.54
C ARG A 218 -18.74 14.21 1.60
N GLY A 219 -18.80 14.49 0.31
CA GLY A 219 -19.38 13.59 -0.69
C GLY A 219 -18.61 13.69 -1.99
N ILE A 220 -18.50 12.57 -2.69
CA ILE A 220 -17.79 12.46 -3.97
C ILE A 220 -18.56 11.54 -4.94
N THR A 221 -18.56 11.87 -6.22
CA THR A 221 -19.01 10.97 -7.27
C THR A 221 -18.09 11.09 -8.48
N ALA A 222 -18.04 10.04 -9.30
CA ALA A 222 -17.22 9.96 -10.50
C ALA A 222 -18.09 9.83 -11.75
N GLY A 223 -17.55 10.23 -12.89
CA GLY A 223 -18.20 10.08 -14.20
C GLY A 223 -17.47 10.88 -15.27
N ASP A 224 -17.66 10.51 -16.53
CA ASP A 224 -17.17 11.31 -17.66
C ASP A 224 -18.11 12.51 -17.88
N PHE A 225 -17.81 13.64 -17.25
CA PHE A 225 -18.66 14.84 -17.29
C PHE A 225 -18.43 15.70 -18.54
N ASN A 226 -17.36 15.45 -19.30
CA ASN A 226 -16.97 16.23 -20.47
C ASN A 226 -16.93 15.44 -21.81
N GLY A 227 -17.19 14.14 -21.77
CA GLY A 227 -17.21 13.23 -22.92
C GLY A 227 -15.83 12.82 -23.44
N ASP A 228 -14.77 12.92 -22.64
CA ASP A 228 -13.40 12.60 -23.05
C ASP A 228 -12.96 11.15 -22.72
N GLN A 229 -13.86 10.36 -22.14
CA GLN A 229 -13.67 8.96 -21.71
C GLN A 229 -12.72 8.77 -20.51
N ASN A 230 -12.22 9.83 -19.89
CA ASN A 230 -11.55 9.72 -18.60
C ASN A 230 -12.56 10.00 -17.50
N LEU A 231 -12.43 9.29 -16.38
CA LEU A 231 -13.28 9.57 -15.23
C LEU A 231 -12.91 10.92 -14.61
N ASP A 232 -13.91 11.79 -14.50
CA ASP A 232 -13.86 13.04 -13.76
C ASP A 232 -14.44 12.84 -12.34
N LEU A 233 -14.24 13.82 -11.47
CA LEU A 233 -14.78 13.83 -10.11
C LEU A 233 -15.65 15.06 -9.85
N ALA A 234 -16.76 14.87 -9.14
CA ALA A 234 -17.55 15.93 -8.55
C ALA A 234 -17.51 15.81 -7.01
N VAL A 235 -17.00 16.83 -6.33
CA VAL A 235 -16.74 16.79 -4.88
C VAL A 235 -17.47 17.93 -4.18
N ILE A 236 -18.23 17.62 -3.13
CA ILE A 236 -18.92 18.61 -2.30
C ILE A 236 -18.02 19.13 -1.18
N SER A 237 -18.01 20.45 -1.03
CA SER A 237 -17.38 21.19 0.08
C SER A 237 -18.40 21.89 0.98
N VAL A 238 -18.26 21.74 2.30
CA VAL A 238 -19.00 22.47 3.34
C VAL A 238 -18.04 23.39 4.12
N PRO A 239 -18.45 24.55 4.64
CA PRO A 239 -19.82 25.05 4.75
C PRO A 239 -20.33 25.83 3.52
N TYR A 240 -19.54 25.93 2.45
CA TYR A 240 -19.80 26.86 1.34
C TYR A 240 -20.71 26.30 0.24
N HIS A 241 -21.15 25.03 0.33
CA HIS A 241 -22.06 24.39 -0.64
C HIS A 241 -21.55 24.44 -2.07
N GLN A 242 -20.24 24.26 -2.21
CA GLN A 242 -19.58 24.29 -3.51
C GLN A 242 -19.30 22.88 -3.98
N ILE A 243 -19.63 22.64 -5.24
CA ILE A 243 -19.22 21.42 -5.95
C ILE A 243 -18.00 21.82 -6.79
N SER A 244 -16.88 21.13 -6.56
CA SER A 244 -15.73 21.15 -7.46
C SER A 244 -15.91 20.05 -8.49
N VAL A 245 -15.79 20.39 -9.78
CA VAL A 245 -15.73 19.42 -10.88
C VAL A 245 -14.31 19.36 -11.40
N LEU A 246 -13.65 18.24 -11.16
CA LEU A 246 -12.25 17.98 -11.48
C LEU A 246 -12.18 17.05 -12.69
N LEU A 247 -11.69 17.56 -13.81
CA LEU A 247 -11.59 16.78 -15.03
C LEU A 247 -10.36 15.85 -14.98
N GLY A 248 -10.55 14.58 -15.32
CA GLY A 248 -9.52 13.54 -15.29
C GLY A 248 -8.53 13.64 -16.43
N ASN A 249 -7.26 13.33 -16.17
CA ASN A 249 -6.22 13.19 -17.20
C ASN A 249 -6.06 11.74 -17.70
N GLY A 250 -6.82 10.79 -17.13
CA GLY A 250 -6.73 9.36 -17.46
C GLY A 250 -5.48 8.65 -16.95
N ASN A 251 -4.85 9.18 -15.89
CA ASN A 251 -3.64 8.62 -15.28
C ASN A 251 -3.65 8.75 -13.74
N GLY A 252 -4.83 8.85 -13.13
CA GLY A 252 -5.01 9.10 -11.69
C GLY A 252 -4.86 10.56 -11.27
N THR A 253 -4.59 11.48 -12.19
CA THR A 253 -4.47 12.93 -11.90
C THR A 253 -5.59 13.74 -12.55
N PHE A 254 -5.81 14.96 -12.03
CA PHE A 254 -6.91 15.84 -12.45
C PHE A 254 -6.42 17.25 -12.82
N LEU A 255 -7.17 17.93 -13.70
CA LEU A 255 -6.86 19.29 -14.16
C LEU A 255 -7.00 20.34 -13.04
N ILE A 256 -6.09 21.32 -13.08
CA ILE A 256 -6.09 22.50 -12.20
C ILE A 256 -5.94 23.76 -13.08
N PRO A 257 -6.81 24.78 -12.95
CA PRO A 257 -7.92 24.91 -12.01
C PRO A 257 -9.16 24.09 -12.41
N HIS A 258 -9.95 23.70 -11.42
CA HIS A 258 -11.21 22.97 -11.60
C HIS A 258 -12.40 23.95 -11.64
N THR A 259 -13.53 23.52 -12.20
CA THR A 259 -14.77 24.34 -12.23
C THR A 259 -15.46 24.26 -10.87
N THR A 260 -15.96 25.39 -10.37
CA THR A 260 -16.73 25.44 -9.12
C THR A 260 -18.12 26.00 -9.38
N LEU A 261 -19.12 25.38 -8.76
CA LEU A 261 -20.50 25.87 -8.78
C LEU A 261 -21.08 25.91 -7.36
N ASN A 262 -21.98 26.87 -7.12
CA ASN A 262 -22.71 26.96 -5.86
C ASN A 262 -23.99 26.12 -5.98
N ALA A 263 -24.20 25.16 -5.09
CA ALA A 263 -25.39 24.33 -5.04
C ALA A 263 -26.65 25.07 -4.52
N GLY A 264 -26.52 26.35 -4.13
CA GLY A 264 -27.63 27.21 -3.68
C GLY A 264 -27.39 27.85 -2.30
N SER A 265 -28.36 28.61 -1.81
CA SER A 265 -28.35 29.22 -0.46
C SER A 265 -28.76 28.17 0.58
N MET A 266 -27.80 27.39 1.07
CA MET A 266 -28.06 26.30 2.01
C MET A 266 -27.50 26.61 3.41
N ASP A 267 -28.06 25.99 4.44
CA ASP A 267 -27.52 26.04 5.81
C ASP A 267 -26.13 25.37 5.82
N PRO A 268 -25.07 26.01 6.36
CA PRO A 268 -23.67 25.57 6.32
C PRO A 268 -23.36 24.12 6.77
N TRP A 269 -24.30 23.39 7.37
CA TRP A 269 -24.11 21.99 7.80
C TRP A 269 -24.87 20.92 6.99
N SER A 270 -25.47 21.30 5.86
CA SER A 270 -26.58 20.55 5.25
C SER A 270 -26.22 19.52 4.17
N ALA A 271 -25.26 19.76 3.28
CA ALA A 271 -24.99 18.82 2.20
C ALA A 271 -24.37 17.53 2.76
N SER A 272 -24.98 16.39 2.46
CA SER A 272 -24.55 15.09 2.96
C SER A 272 -23.78 14.32 1.89
N ASP A 273 -24.31 14.14 0.69
CA ASP A 273 -23.77 13.20 -0.29
C ASP A 273 -24.16 13.58 -1.74
N ILE A 274 -23.55 12.94 -2.74
CA ILE A 274 -23.75 13.21 -4.18
C ILE A 274 -23.73 11.93 -5.01
N THR A 275 -24.56 11.89 -6.05
CA THR A 275 -24.50 10.83 -7.08
C THR A 275 -24.62 11.44 -8.47
N SER A 276 -24.03 10.79 -9.48
CA SER A 276 -24.08 11.17 -10.89
C SER A 276 -24.86 10.14 -11.71
N GLY A 277 -25.49 10.60 -12.80
CA GLY A 277 -26.25 9.75 -13.71
C GLY A 277 -27.03 10.55 -14.75
N ASP A 278 -27.42 9.93 -15.86
CA ASP A 278 -28.36 10.54 -16.82
C ASP A 278 -29.80 10.39 -16.30
N PHE A 279 -30.25 11.36 -15.50
CA PHE A 279 -31.59 11.32 -14.89
C PHE A 279 -32.68 11.91 -15.80
N ASN A 280 -32.30 12.55 -16.90
CA ASN A 280 -33.20 13.29 -17.79
C ASN A 280 -33.30 12.71 -19.22
N GLY A 281 -32.48 11.70 -19.54
CA GLY A 281 -32.45 10.99 -20.82
C GLY A 281 -31.76 11.73 -21.96
N ASP A 282 -30.90 12.71 -21.68
CA ASP A 282 -30.20 13.51 -22.69
C ASP A 282 -28.80 12.98 -23.07
N ASN A 283 -28.38 11.86 -22.46
CA ASN A 283 -27.07 11.21 -22.58
C ASN A 283 -25.90 12.05 -22.04
N LYS A 284 -26.16 12.94 -21.09
CA LYS A 284 -25.14 13.64 -20.33
C LYS A 284 -25.32 13.33 -18.85
N LEU A 285 -24.21 13.21 -18.14
CA LEU A 285 -24.27 12.94 -16.71
C LEU A 285 -24.73 14.20 -15.98
N ASP A 286 -25.83 14.06 -15.26
CA ASP A 286 -26.36 15.02 -14.30
C ASP A 286 -25.87 14.69 -12.87
N LEU A 287 -26.15 15.57 -11.91
CA LEU A 287 -25.86 15.35 -10.49
C LEU A 287 -27.12 15.45 -9.64
N ILE A 288 -27.20 14.59 -8.62
CA ILE A 288 -28.16 14.71 -7.53
C ILE A 288 -27.41 14.84 -6.21
N VAL A 289 -27.73 15.90 -5.47
CA VAL A 289 -27.11 16.21 -4.17
C VAL A 289 -28.13 16.11 -3.06
N SER A 290 -27.80 15.35 -2.01
CA SER A 290 -28.64 15.27 -0.82
C SER A 290 -28.30 16.36 0.19
N THR A 291 -29.34 16.98 0.73
CA THR A 291 -29.22 18.10 1.67
C THR A 291 -29.98 17.82 2.98
N PHE A 292 -29.54 18.43 4.07
CA PHE A 292 -30.12 18.30 5.41
C PHE A 292 -30.37 19.69 6.00
N ASP A 293 -31.61 20.17 5.96
CA ASP A 293 -31.92 21.50 6.53
C ASP A 293 -32.13 21.41 8.05
N SER A 294 -31.21 22.00 8.83
CA SER A 294 -31.33 22.04 10.30
C SER A 294 -32.20 23.18 10.83
N VAL A 295 -32.58 24.14 9.97
CA VAL A 295 -33.30 25.38 10.33
C VAL A 295 -34.80 25.25 10.08
N PHE A 296 -35.24 24.51 9.06
CA PHE A 296 -36.65 24.39 8.67
C PHE A 296 -37.32 23.04 9.04
N LEU A 297 -37.15 22.59 10.29
CA LEU A 297 -37.97 21.52 10.89
C LEU A 297 -37.98 20.16 10.13
N GLY A 298 -36.84 19.72 9.59
CA GLY A 298 -36.57 18.28 9.36
C GLY A 298 -37.10 17.67 8.06
N ALA A 299 -37.07 18.40 6.94
CA ALA A 299 -37.20 17.81 5.60
C ALA A 299 -35.85 17.89 4.87
N SER A 300 -35.39 16.77 4.32
CA SER A 300 -34.23 16.75 3.41
C SER A 300 -34.71 17.08 1.99
N GLU A 301 -34.05 18.03 1.32
CA GLU A 301 -34.27 18.26 -0.10
C GLU A 301 -33.20 17.52 -0.93
N LEU A 302 -33.60 17.10 -2.13
CA LEU A 302 -32.68 16.66 -3.16
C LEU A 302 -32.55 17.80 -4.18
N LEU A 303 -31.31 18.10 -4.56
CA LEU A 303 -30.99 19.09 -5.59
C LEU A 303 -30.61 18.35 -6.86
N PHE A 304 -31.28 18.68 -7.96
CA PHE A 304 -30.95 18.21 -9.30
C PHE A 304 -30.14 19.28 -10.04
N LEU A 305 -29.00 18.89 -10.63
CA LEU A 305 -28.15 19.75 -11.43
C LEU A 305 -27.91 19.09 -12.79
N SER A 306 -28.45 19.69 -13.86
CA SER A 306 -28.31 19.11 -15.19
C SER A 306 -26.92 19.35 -15.79
N GLY A 307 -26.33 18.32 -16.38
CA GLY A 307 -25.01 18.37 -17.01
C GLY A 307 -25.03 18.96 -18.41
N ASN A 308 -24.08 19.83 -18.73
CA ASN A 308 -23.93 20.37 -20.09
C ASN A 308 -23.09 19.45 -21.00
N GLY A 309 -22.39 18.47 -20.43
CA GLY A 309 -21.53 17.52 -21.15
C GLY A 309 -20.15 18.07 -21.50
N ASP A 310 -19.73 19.15 -20.84
CA ASP A 310 -18.42 19.81 -21.02
C ASP A 310 -17.72 20.04 -19.67
N GLY A 311 -18.11 19.28 -18.63
CA GLY A 311 -17.66 19.48 -17.25
C GLY A 311 -18.36 20.63 -16.50
N THR A 312 -19.38 21.26 -17.09
CA THR A 312 -20.19 22.29 -16.43
C THR A 312 -21.64 21.83 -16.21
N PHE A 313 -22.30 22.45 -15.22
CA PHE A 313 -23.66 22.12 -14.80
C PHE A 313 -24.55 23.36 -14.78
N ALA A 314 -25.84 23.16 -15.04
CA ALA A 314 -26.87 24.18 -14.86
C ALA A 314 -27.09 24.50 -13.36
N ASN A 315 -27.84 25.57 -13.08
CA ASN A 315 -28.25 25.89 -11.72
C ASN A 315 -29.10 24.76 -11.11
N SER A 316 -28.95 24.54 -9.81
CA SER A 316 -29.72 23.52 -9.09
C SER A 316 -31.22 23.81 -9.07
N ILE A 317 -32.00 22.74 -9.18
CA ILE A 317 -33.45 22.73 -8.97
C ILE A 317 -33.71 21.84 -7.75
N SER A 318 -34.37 22.36 -6.72
CA SER A 318 -34.78 21.53 -5.59
C SER A 318 -36.10 20.82 -5.86
N PHE A 319 -36.20 19.57 -5.39
CA PHE A 319 -37.47 18.85 -5.34
C PHE A 319 -37.66 18.19 -3.98
N ASN A 320 -38.91 18.17 -3.53
CA ASN A 320 -39.28 17.56 -2.26
C ASN A 320 -39.44 16.05 -2.47
N SER A 321 -38.48 15.27 -1.96
CA SER A 321 -38.48 13.81 -2.05
C SER A 321 -39.47 13.15 -1.08
N GLY A 322 -40.10 13.91 -0.17
CA GLY A 322 -40.92 13.36 0.92
C GLY A 322 -40.11 12.68 2.03
N LEU A 323 -38.77 12.72 1.96
CA LEU A 323 -37.87 12.15 2.97
C LEU A 323 -37.58 13.15 4.09
N SER A 324 -37.54 12.67 5.33
CA SER A 324 -37.20 13.49 6.50
C SER A 324 -35.69 13.67 6.70
N SER A 325 -34.86 12.75 6.19
CA SER A 325 -33.40 12.84 6.26
C SER A 325 -32.76 11.98 5.18
N VAL A 326 -31.65 12.45 4.59
CA VAL A 326 -30.80 11.68 3.68
C VAL A 326 -29.35 11.85 4.09
N LYS A 327 -28.72 10.76 4.55
CA LYS A 327 -27.29 10.71 4.89
C LYS A 327 -26.43 10.27 3.72
N THR A 328 -26.93 9.34 2.93
CA THR A 328 -26.22 8.79 1.77
C THR A 328 -27.19 8.51 0.64
N ILE A 329 -26.70 8.59 -0.59
CA ILE A 329 -27.46 8.41 -1.82
C ILE A 329 -26.63 7.69 -2.87
N THR A 330 -27.25 6.76 -3.58
CA THR A 330 -26.69 6.13 -4.77
C THR A 330 -27.77 6.00 -5.84
N SER A 331 -27.37 5.80 -7.09
CA SER A 331 -28.29 5.70 -8.23
C SER A 331 -28.05 4.43 -9.05
N GLY A 332 -29.07 3.99 -9.77
CA GLY A 332 -29.03 2.78 -10.58
C GLY A 332 -30.41 2.40 -11.10
N ASP A 333 -30.49 1.58 -12.14
CA ASP A 333 -31.76 1.02 -12.62
C ASP A 333 -32.11 -0.24 -11.78
N PHE A 334 -32.86 -0.04 -10.70
CA PHE A 334 -33.18 -1.12 -9.74
C PHE A 334 -34.42 -1.92 -10.14
N ASN A 335 -35.15 -1.50 -11.17
CA ASN A 335 -36.38 -2.14 -11.65
C ASN A 335 -36.31 -2.62 -13.12
N GLN A 336 -35.18 -2.41 -13.78
CA GLN A 336 -34.89 -2.74 -15.17
C GLN A 336 -35.81 -2.06 -16.20
N ASP A 337 -36.25 -0.84 -15.93
CA ASP A 337 -37.08 -0.06 -16.86
C ASP A 337 -36.27 0.85 -17.81
N GLY A 338 -34.95 0.86 -17.66
CA GLY A 338 -34.00 1.65 -18.43
C GLY A 338 -33.84 3.08 -17.94
N LYS A 339 -34.35 3.43 -16.74
CA LYS A 339 -34.23 4.75 -16.13
C LYS A 339 -33.50 4.64 -14.79
N LEU A 340 -32.76 5.68 -14.45
CA LEU A 340 -32.05 5.70 -13.18
C LEU A 340 -33.00 6.02 -12.03
N ASP A 341 -33.05 5.11 -11.06
CA ASP A 341 -33.70 5.26 -9.77
C ASP A 341 -32.67 5.73 -8.71
N LEU A 342 -33.16 6.04 -7.51
CA LEU A 342 -32.33 6.43 -6.36
C LEU A 342 -32.55 5.49 -5.18
N VAL A 343 -31.47 5.13 -4.51
CA VAL A 343 -31.48 4.50 -3.18
C VAL A 343 -30.85 5.45 -2.18
N THR A 344 -31.53 5.65 -1.05
CA THR A 344 -31.12 6.59 0.01
C THR A 344 -31.08 5.89 1.36
N GLY A 345 -30.20 6.35 2.25
CA GLY A 345 -30.14 5.93 3.65
C GLY A 345 -30.26 7.11 4.60
N ASP A 346 -31.09 7.00 5.63
CA ASP A 346 -31.29 8.05 6.65
C ASP A 346 -30.53 7.79 7.97
N GLY A 347 -29.83 6.65 8.05
CA GLY A 347 -29.18 6.14 9.25
C GLY A 347 -29.96 5.05 9.97
N ASN A 348 -31.25 4.88 9.69
CA ASN A 348 -32.11 3.85 10.27
C ASN A 348 -32.70 2.92 9.21
N THR A 349 -33.06 3.47 8.05
CA THR A 349 -33.75 2.77 6.97
C THR A 349 -33.13 3.11 5.62
N ILE A 350 -33.33 2.19 4.67
CA ILE A 350 -33.04 2.39 3.25
C ILE A 350 -34.36 2.71 2.57
N SER A 351 -34.39 3.69 1.66
CA SER A 351 -35.56 4.00 0.84
C SER A 351 -35.18 4.05 -0.64
N ILE A 352 -36.06 3.53 -1.50
CA ILE A 352 -35.93 3.57 -2.95
C ILE A 352 -36.93 4.56 -3.56
N ILE A 353 -36.49 5.30 -4.57
CA ILE A 353 -37.28 6.31 -5.28
C ILE A 353 -37.12 6.04 -6.78
N LEU A 354 -38.22 5.75 -7.48
CA LEU A 354 -38.16 5.40 -8.90
C LEU A 354 -38.03 6.65 -9.78
N GLY A 355 -37.16 6.59 -10.77
CA GLY A 355 -36.95 7.66 -11.75
C GLY A 355 -37.94 7.57 -12.90
N ASN A 356 -38.46 8.72 -13.34
CA ASN A 356 -39.31 8.78 -14.53
C ASN A 356 -38.50 9.05 -15.82
N GLY A 357 -37.21 9.35 -15.70
CA GLY A 357 -36.30 9.63 -16.83
C GLY A 357 -36.49 11.02 -17.45
N ASP A 358 -37.18 11.92 -16.76
CA ASP A 358 -37.48 13.29 -17.19
C ASP A 358 -37.17 14.30 -16.07
N SER A 359 -36.14 14.00 -15.26
CA SER A 359 -35.78 14.71 -14.03
C SER A 359 -36.83 14.67 -12.91
N THR A 360 -37.88 13.85 -13.03
CA THR A 360 -38.88 13.64 -11.97
C THR A 360 -38.80 12.24 -11.35
N PHE A 361 -39.27 12.14 -10.10
CA PHE A 361 -39.14 10.96 -9.26
C PHE A 361 -40.48 10.58 -8.60
N SER A 362 -40.68 9.28 -8.33
CA SER A 362 -41.85 8.78 -7.60
C SER A 362 -41.83 9.16 -6.12
N SER A 363 -42.88 8.81 -5.38
CA SER A 363 -42.80 8.83 -3.92
C SER A 363 -41.83 7.75 -3.40
N PRO A 364 -41.09 8.01 -2.31
CA PRO A 364 -40.15 7.06 -1.73
C PRO A 364 -40.87 5.85 -1.13
N VAL A 365 -40.25 4.68 -1.28
CA VAL A 365 -40.68 3.43 -0.65
C VAL A 365 -39.59 2.94 0.28
N THR A 366 -39.92 2.75 1.56
CA THR A 366 -38.97 2.22 2.54
C THR A 366 -38.74 0.72 2.32
N ILE A 367 -37.46 0.34 2.25
CA ILE A 367 -37.00 -1.05 2.20
C ILE A 367 -36.77 -1.53 3.64
N ASN A 368 -37.56 -2.51 4.08
CA ASN A 368 -37.39 -3.14 5.39
C ASN A 368 -36.24 -4.15 5.36
N SER A 369 -35.01 -3.66 5.19
CA SER A 369 -33.81 -4.50 5.10
C SER A 369 -33.38 -5.11 6.44
N GLY A 370 -33.80 -4.53 7.57
CA GLY A 370 -33.29 -4.90 8.89
C GLY A 370 -31.88 -4.38 9.20
N VAL A 371 -31.28 -3.61 8.29
CA VAL A 371 -29.98 -2.93 8.49
C VAL A 371 -30.23 -1.59 9.17
N SER A 372 -29.48 -1.31 10.24
CA SER A 372 -29.57 -0.05 11.00
C SER A 372 -28.20 0.59 11.18
N GLY A 373 -28.15 1.89 11.46
CA GLY A 373 -26.90 2.62 11.61
C GLY A 373 -26.23 2.96 10.28
N ILE A 374 -26.99 3.10 9.19
CA ILE A 374 -26.46 3.27 7.83
C ILE A 374 -25.61 4.56 7.72
N ASN A 375 -24.38 4.43 7.24
CA ASN A 375 -23.50 5.56 6.95
C ASN A 375 -23.31 5.77 5.45
N GLY A 376 -23.14 4.70 4.68
CA GLY A 376 -22.92 4.73 3.24
C GLY A 376 -23.55 3.54 2.53
N ILE A 377 -23.90 3.74 1.25
CA ILE A 377 -24.49 2.73 0.37
C ILE A 377 -23.82 2.82 -1.00
N SER A 378 -23.43 1.68 -1.55
CA SER A 378 -23.00 1.54 -2.95
C SER A 378 -23.87 0.50 -3.65
N ALA A 379 -24.06 0.67 -4.96
CA ALA A 379 -24.87 -0.21 -5.79
C ALA A 379 -24.04 -0.82 -6.91
N GLY A 380 -24.25 -2.10 -7.18
CA GLY A 380 -23.51 -2.87 -8.20
C GLY A 380 -23.98 -4.31 -8.24
N ASP A 381 -23.80 -5.00 -9.37
CA ASP A 381 -24.18 -6.40 -9.56
C ASP A 381 -23.10 -7.34 -9.00
N LEU A 382 -23.12 -7.59 -7.68
CA LEU A 382 -22.08 -8.34 -6.97
C LEU A 382 -22.07 -9.84 -7.30
N ASN A 383 -23.22 -10.38 -7.72
CA ASN A 383 -23.39 -11.81 -8.01
C ASN A 383 -23.48 -12.14 -9.52
N LYS A 384 -23.33 -11.13 -10.38
CA LYS A 384 -23.38 -11.22 -11.85
C LYS A 384 -24.70 -11.77 -12.39
N ASP A 385 -25.82 -11.52 -11.70
CA ASP A 385 -27.14 -11.97 -12.13
C ASP A 385 -27.90 -10.93 -12.99
N GLY A 386 -27.30 -9.75 -13.18
CA GLY A 386 -27.85 -8.63 -13.95
C GLY A 386 -28.74 -7.69 -13.13
N ASN A 387 -28.93 -7.94 -11.84
CA ASN A 387 -29.63 -7.04 -10.93
C ASN A 387 -28.63 -6.24 -10.09
N LEU A 388 -28.96 -4.98 -9.82
CA LEU A 388 -28.16 -4.20 -8.88
C LEU A 388 -28.39 -4.66 -7.45
N ASP A 389 -27.31 -5.05 -6.78
CA ASP A 389 -27.23 -5.31 -5.35
C ASP A 389 -26.83 -4.05 -4.59
N LEU A 390 -26.90 -4.11 -3.25
CA LEU A 390 -26.42 -3.03 -2.38
C LEU A 390 -25.34 -3.52 -1.43
N ALA A 391 -24.24 -2.76 -1.33
CA ALA A 391 -23.28 -2.84 -0.25
C ALA A 391 -23.49 -1.67 0.72
N VAL A 392 -23.64 -1.95 2.01
CA VAL A 392 -24.02 -0.98 3.02
C VAL A 392 -23.01 -0.98 4.15
N VAL A 393 -22.39 0.16 4.42
CA VAL A 393 -21.54 0.34 5.62
C VAL A 393 -22.35 0.98 6.73
N THR A 394 -22.28 0.39 7.93
CA THR A 394 -23.05 0.82 9.10
C THR A 394 -22.17 1.37 10.22
N GLN A 395 -22.80 1.90 11.27
CA GLN A 395 -22.15 2.39 12.46
C GLN A 395 -21.42 1.25 13.16
N GLY A 396 -20.10 1.40 13.31
CA GLY A 396 -19.20 0.31 13.73
C GLY A 396 -18.47 -0.36 12.56
N ASN A 397 -18.56 0.21 11.36
CA ASN A 397 -17.90 -0.24 10.13
C ASN A 397 -18.26 -1.67 9.72
N GLN A 398 -19.42 -2.18 10.12
CA GLN A 398 -19.91 -3.46 9.60
C GLN A 398 -20.44 -3.25 8.17
N ILE A 399 -20.03 -4.13 7.26
CA ILE A 399 -20.51 -4.16 5.88
C ILE A 399 -21.64 -5.17 5.78
N SER A 400 -22.74 -4.79 5.14
CA SER A 400 -23.87 -5.68 4.82
C SER A 400 -24.13 -5.66 3.33
N VAL A 401 -24.27 -6.83 2.72
CA VAL A 401 -24.68 -6.98 1.32
C VAL A 401 -26.16 -7.36 1.24
N LEU A 402 -26.91 -6.72 0.37
CA LEU A 402 -28.31 -7.03 0.09
C LEU A 402 -28.43 -7.34 -1.41
N LEU A 403 -28.71 -8.61 -1.74
CA LEU A 403 -28.88 -9.01 -3.14
C LEU A 403 -30.19 -8.47 -3.71
N GLY A 404 -30.15 -7.88 -4.90
CA GLY A 404 -31.28 -7.32 -5.62
C GLY A 404 -32.10 -8.39 -6.34
N ASN A 405 -33.42 -8.20 -6.39
CA ASN A 405 -34.33 -9.07 -7.14
C ASN A 405 -34.75 -8.50 -8.51
N GLY A 406 -34.15 -7.37 -8.93
CA GLY A 406 -34.46 -6.70 -10.21
C GLY A 406 -35.83 -6.01 -10.29
N ASN A 407 -36.49 -5.80 -9.15
CA ASN A 407 -37.82 -5.21 -9.08
C ASN A 407 -37.96 -4.24 -7.90
N SER A 408 -36.87 -3.53 -7.59
CA SER A 408 -36.76 -2.61 -6.45
C SER A 408 -36.90 -3.26 -5.07
N THR A 409 -36.81 -4.60 -4.99
CA THR A 409 -36.78 -5.34 -3.72
C THR A 409 -35.46 -6.06 -3.54
N PHE A 410 -35.10 -6.33 -2.28
CA PHE A 410 -33.82 -6.91 -1.90
C PHE A 410 -34.01 -8.11 -0.96
N GLY A 411 -33.06 -9.05 -1.01
CA GLY A 411 -32.97 -10.19 -0.11
C GLY A 411 -32.66 -9.79 1.34
N SER A 412 -32.51 -10.81 2.20
CA SER A 412 -32.05 -10.59 3.58
C SER A 412 -30.58 -10.14 3.60
N PRO A 413 -30.18 -9.27 4.53
CA PRO A 413 -28.82 -8.76 4.58
C PRO A 413 -27.83 -9.86 4.97
N ILE A 414 -26.70 -9.89 4.26
CA ILE A 414 -25.56 -10.76 4.53
C ILE A 414 -24.50 -9.90 5.19
N ILE A 415 -24.18 -10.22 6.43
CA ILE A 415 -23.23 -9.44 7.23
C ILE A 415 -21.82 -9.96 6.98
N LEU A 416 -20.94 -9.06 6.54
CA LEU A 416 -19.52 -9.32 6.32
C LEU A 416 -18.69 -8.73 7.47
N GLY A 417 -17.51 -9.32 7.69
CA GLY A 417 -16.48 -8.67 8.49
C GLY A 417 -15.84 -7.52 7.70
N SER A 418 -15.40 -6.47 8.38
CA SER A 418 -14.66 -5.37 7.71
C SER A 418 -13.19 -5.31 8.09
N GLY A 419 -12.77 -5.93 9.20
CA GLY A 419 -11.41 -5.84 9.73
C GLY A 419 -10.95 -4.43 10.13
N LEU A 420 -11.74 -3.39 9.87
CA LEU A 420 -11.43 -1.98 10.11
C LEU A 420 -11.61 -1.58 11.58
N SER A 421 -10.88 -0.55 11.99
CA SER A 421 -10.99 0.07 13.31
C SER A 421 -11.39 1.54 13.21
N GLY A 422 -12.47 1.93 13.88
CA GLY A 422 -13.04 3.28 13.79
C GLY A 422 -14.51 3.25 13.37
N SER A 423 -15.21 4.37 13.47
CA SER A 423 -16.63 4.45 13.09
C SER A 423 -16.92 5.74 12.34
N GLY A 424 -17.66 5.66 11.24
CA GLY A 424 -18.39 6.83 10.71
C GLY A 424 -18.06 7.28 9.30
N SER A 425 -17.23 6.56 8.54
CA SER A 425 -17.06 6.87 7.13
C SER A 425 -18.26 6.40 6.29
N LYS A 426 -18.51 7.08 5.18
CA LYS A 426 -19.52 6.71 4.18
C LYS A 426 -18.95 5.85 3.05
N GLY A 427 -17.63 5.89 2.84
CA GLY A 427 -17.06 5.29 1.65
C GLY A 427 -17.12 3.76 1.71
N ILE A 428 -18.01 3.23 0.89
CA ILE A 428 -18.17 1.83 0.53
C ILE A 428 -18.26 1.81 -0.98
N ASN A 429 -17.54 0.90 -1.62
CA ASN A 429 -17.39 0.87 -3.07
C ASN A 429 -17.46 -0.56 -3.55
N ILE A 430 -18.10 -0.72 -4.70
CA ILE A 430 -18.10 -1.94 -5.49
C ILE A 430 -17.24 -1.67 -6.71
N GLY A 431 -16.29 -2.55 -7.01
CA GLY A 431 -15.36 -2.41 -8.14
C GLY A 431 -14.55 -3.67 -8.31
N ASP A 432 -13.92 -3.85 -9.46
CA ASP A 432 -13.03 -4.98 -9.75
C ASP A 432 -11.57 -4.50 -9.61
N PHE A 433 -11.01 -4.61 -8.40
CA PHE A 433 -9.68 -4.06 -8.08
C PHE A 433 -8.53 -4.99 -8.50
N ASN A 434 -8.79 -6.28 -8.73
CA ASN A 434 -7.80 -7.25 -9.22
C ASN A 434 -7.96 -7.62 -10.71
N ASN A 435 -8.94 -7.04 -11.41
CA ASN A 435 -9.25 -7.28 -12.82
C ASN A 435 -9.51 -8.77 -13.12
N ASP A 436 -10.17 -9.48 -12.19
CA ASP A 436 -10.59 -10.87 -12.38
C ASP A 436 -12.02 -10.99 -12.95
N GLY A 437 -12.65 -9.84 -13.16
CA GLY A 437 -14.02 -9.67 -13.63
C GLY A 437 -15.06 -9.80 -12.53
N ASN A 438 -14.72 -10.21 -11.30
CA ASN A 438 -15.60 -10.32 -10.15
C ASN A 438 -15.65 -8.99 -9.38
N PRO A 439 -16.84 -8.55 -8.96
CA PRO A 439 -16.93 -7.37 -8.11
C PRO A 439 -16.41 -7.63 -6.70
N ASP A 440 -15.53 -6.75 -6.26
CA ASP A 440 -14.97 -6.68 -4.93
C ASP A 440 -15.63 -5.58 -4.09
N LEU A 441 -15.27 -5.52 -2.81
CA LEU A 441 -15.70 -4.49 -1.88
C LEU A 441 -14.52 -3.72 -1.30
N ALA A 442 -14.56 -2.39 -1.39
CA ALA A 442 -13.64 -1.50 -0.70
C ALA A 442 -14.40 -0.57 0.26
N ALA A 443 -13.92 -0.47 1.50
CA ALA A 443 -14.48 0.42 2.50
C ALA A 443 -13.36 1.14 3.25
N ASN A 444 -13.52 2.43 3.55
CA ASN A 444 -12.51 3.19 4.28
C ASN A 444 -12.95 3.50 5.71
N ASP A 445 -11.99 3.72 6.61
CA ASP A 445 -12.23 4.04 8.01
C ASP A 445 -11.78 5.45 8.39
N TRP A 446 -12.07 5.81 9.64
CA TRP A 446 -11.65 7.10 10.19
C TRP A 446 -10.16 7.12 10.56
N ALA A 447 -9.44 6.00 10.49
CA ALA A 447 -8.02 5.92 10.82
C ALA A 447 -7.11 6.24 9.61
N GLY A 448 -7.70 6.49 8.43
CA GLY A 448 -6.94 6.72 7.20
C GLY A 448 -6.62 5.43 6.44
N MET A 449 -7.33 4.34 6.74
CA MET A 449 -7.15 3.04 6.10
C MET A 449 -8.32 2.70 5.19
N THR A 450 -8.04 1.99 4.11
CA THR A 450 -9.03 1.33 3.26
C THR A 450 -8.89 -0.17 3.41
N SER A 451 -9.99 -0.87 3.69
CA SER A 451 -10.09 -2.32 3.55
C SER A 451 -10.58 -2.69 2.17
N VAL A 452 -9.96 -3.66 1.51
CA VAL A 452 -10.46 -4.31 0.29
C VAL A 452 -10.70 -5.79 0.57
N GLN A 453 -11.82 -6.31 0.08
CA GLN A 453 -12.21 -7.71 0.13
C GLN A 453 -12.53 -8.17 -1.29
N LEU A 454 -11.67 -9.03 -1.83
CA LEU A 454 -11.84 -9.56 -3.19
C LEU A 454 -13.04 -10.49 -3.28
N GLY A 455 -13.92 -10.30 -4.25
CA GLY A 455 -15.13 -11.08 -4.44
C GLY A 455 -14.90 -12.30 -5.32
N ASP A 456 -15.63 -13.39 -5.05
CA ASP A 456 -15.63 -14.57 -5.94
C ASP A 456 -16.74 -14.54 -7.01
N GLY A 457 -17.41 -13.38 -7.13
CA GLY A 457 -18.52 -13.16 -8.06
C GLY A 457 -19.85 -13.80 -7.63
N THR A 458 -19.95 -14.33 -6.41
CA THR A 458 -21.24 -14.85 -5.87
C THR A 458 -22.06 -13.80 -5.16
N GLY A 459 -21.46 -12.64 -4.86
CA GLY A 459 -22.02 -11.57 -4.03
C GLY A 459 -22.21 -11.91 -2.55
N ILE A 460 -21.82 -13.10 -2.11
CA ILE A 460 -22.01 -13.55 -0.71
C ILE A 460 -20.73 -14.04 -0.04
N SER A 461 -19.67 -14.20 -0.80
CA SER A 461 -18.39 -14.76 -0.37
C SER A 461 -17.26 -13.85 -0.87
N PHE A 462 -16.36 -13.50 0.04
CA PHE A 462 -15.27 -12.58 -0.19
C PHE A 462 -14.00 -13.11 0.50
N GLY A 463 -12.84 -12.79 -0.08
CA GLY A 463 -11.53 -13.15 0.43
C GLY A 463 -11.16 -12.45 1.75
N ALA A 464 -9.91 -12.65 2.18
CA ALA A 464 -9.40 -11.99 3.38
C ALA A 464 -9.46 -10.46 3.24
N VAL A 465 -9.77 -9.78 4.34
CA VAL A 465 -9.66 -8.32 4.43
C VAL A 465 -8.20 -7.91 4.26
N GLN A 466 -7.92 -7.14 3.22
CA GLN A 466 -6.64 -6.48 2.95
C GLN A 466 -6.74 -5.01 3.36
N GLN A 467 -5.71 -4.44 3.97
CA GLN A 467 -5.74 -3.04 4.45
C GLN A 467 -4.61 -2.21 3.84
N PHE A 468 -4.98 -1.05 3.31
CA PHE A 468 -4.08 -0.13 2.63
C PHE A 468 -4.18 1.27 3.23
N SER A 469 -3.04 1.96 3.35
CA SER A 469 -3.00 3.35 3.80
C SER A 469 -3.51 4.28 2.70
N THR A 470 -4.35 5.24 3.07
CA THR A 470 -4.81 6.30 2.16
C THR A 470 -3.82 7.47 2.04
N GLY A 471 -2.63 7.33 2.63
CA GLY A 471 -1.52 8.28 2.51
C GLY A 471 -1.60 9.47 3.47
N LEU A 472 -2.74 9.66 4.14
CA LEU A 472 -2.96 10.72 5.13
C LEU A 472 -3.51 10.13 6.44
N PRO A 473 -3.03 10.58 7.61
CA PRO A 473 -3.47 10.06 8.89
C PRO A 473 -4.86 10.59 9.25
N ASN A 474 -5.78 9.66 9.51
CA ASN A 474 -7.14 9.87 10.00
C ASN A 474 -8.09 10.70 9.11
N GLU A 475 -9.39 10.45 9.32
CA GLU A 475 -10.53 11.25 8.89
C GLU A 475 -10.96 11.11 7.41
N ASN A 476 -11.01 9.89 6.86
CA ASN A 476 -11.68 9.68 5.58
C ASN A 476 -13.21 9.80 5.75
N THR A 477 -13.87 10.69 5.00
CA THR A 477 -15.33 10.89 5.08
C THR A 477 -16.10 10.08 4.07
N ASP A 478 -15.53 9.87 2.89
CA ASP A 478 -16.18 9.21 1.76
C ASP A 478 -15.15 8.73 0.74
N SER A 479 -15.57 7.90 -0.20
CA SER A 479 -14.74 7.45 -1.32
C SER A 479 -15.57 7.02 -2.52
N ILE A 480 -14.94 6.98 -3.69
CA ILE A 480 -15.54 6.49 -4.93
C ILE A 480 -14.54 5.60 -5.68
N SER A 481 -15.01 4.47 -6.23
CA SER A 481 -14.24 3.62 -7.12
C SER A 481 -14.44 3.99 -8.60
N GLY A 482 -13.44 3.66 -9.42
CA GLY A 482 -13.49 3.79 -10.87
C GLY A 482 -12.11 3.62 -11.47
N ASP A 483 -12.00 3.27 -12.76
CA ASP A 483 -10.73 3.18 -13.47
C ASP A 483 -10.21 4.60 -13.79
N PHE A 484 -9.36 5.15 -12.92
CA PHE A 484 -8.87 6.53 -13.04
C PHE A 484 -7.60 6.62 -13.91
N ASN A 485 -6.96 5.49 -14.23
CA ASN A 485 -5.73 5.42 -15.02
C ASN A 485 -5.88 4.66 -16.36
N ASN A 486 -7.10 4.19 -16.67
CA ASN A 486 -7.45 3.41 -17.86
C ASN A 486 -6.69 2.09 -18.00
N ASP A 487 -6.37 1.42 -16.89
CA ASP A 487 -5.69 0.11 -16.90
C ASP A 487 -6.65 -1.09 -16.87
N GLY A 488 -7.96 -0.83 -16.77
CA GLY A 488 -9.03 -1.82 -16.73
C GLY A 488 -9.36 -2.33 -15.33
N SER A 489 -8.57 -1.97 -14.31
CA SER A 489 -8.83 -2.28 -12.91
C SER A 489 -9.52 -1.07 -12.25
N SER A 490 -10.36 -1.34 -11.25
CA SER A 490 -10.97 -0.27 -10.47
C SER A 490 -9.95 0.33 -9.51
N ASP A 491 -9.79 1.64 -9.53
CA ASP A 491 -9.03 2.40 -8.56
C ASP A 491 -9.94 2.97 -7.46
N LEU A 492 -9.36 3.69 -6.50
CA LEU A 492 -10.13 4.33 -5.42
C LEU A 492 -9.71 5.79 -5.22
N THR A 493 -10.66 6.71 -5.21
CA THR A 493 -10.45 8.08 -4.71
C THR A 493 -11.09 8.25 -3.34
N VAL A 494 -10.33 8.71 -2.36
CA VAL A 494 -10.75 8.90 -0.97
C VAL A 494 -10.78 10.39 -0.62
N VAL A 495 -11.84 10.80 0.09
CA VAL A 495 -12.04 12.15 0.60
C VAL A 495 -11.56 12.25 2.04
N ASN A 496 -10.64 13.18 2.31
CA ASN A 496 -10.08 13.41 3.66
C ASN A 496 -10.68 14.66 4.34
N TYR A 497 -10.69 14.68 5.68
CA TYR A 497 -11.42 15.66 6.51
C TYR A 497 -10.53 16.55 7.41
N ARG A 498 -11.15 17.62 7.96
CA ARG A 498 -10.69 18.79 8.77
C ARG A 498 -9.25 19.26 8.62
N ASN A 499 -8.29 18.42 8.98
CA ASN A 499 -6.88 18.80 9.03
C ASN A 499 -6.20 18.69 7.66
N TYR A 500 -6.79 17.89 6.75
CA TYR A 500 -6.27 17.63 5.41
C TYR A 500 -7.43 17.58 4.39
N PRO A 501 -8.01 18.71 3.95
CA PRO A 501 -9.10 18.74 2.98
C PRO A 501 -8.60 18.44 1.55
N GLN A 502 -7.94 17.30 1.40
CA GLN A 502 -7.33 16.78 0.18
C GLN A 502 -8.05 15.50 -0.26
N LEU A 503 -7.91 15.16 -1.54
CA LEU A 503 -8.25 13.85 -2.04
C LEU A 503 -6.98 12.99 -2.09
N SER A 504 -7.14 11.69 -1.87
CA SER A 504 -6.12 10.68 -2.11
C SER A 504 -6.61 9.75 -3.22
N VAL A 505 -5.84 9.60 -4.29
CA VAL A 505 -6.12 8.61 -5.35
C VAL A 505 -5.20 7.43 -5.16
N LEU A 506 -5.78 6.26 -4.94
CA LEU A 506 -5.10 4.99 -4.80
C LEU A 506 -5.32 4.23 -6.11
N LEU A 507 -4.27 4.16 -6.92
CA LEU A 507 -4.28 3.38 -8.16
C LEU A 507 -4.02 1.92 -7.81
N SER A 508 -4.99 1.07 -8.11
CA SER A 508 -4.86 -0.37 -7.90
C SER A 508 -3.76 -0.92 -8.78
N VAL A 509 -3.01 -1.87 -8.25
CA VAL A 509 -2.02 -2.61 -9.02
C VAL A 509 -2.07 -4.07 -8.61
N PHE A 510 -1.93 -4.95 -9.59
CA PHE A 510 -1.87 -6.38 -9.33
C PHE A 510 -0.46 -6.88 -9.63
N ASN A 511 0.21 -7.45 -8.63
CA ASN A 511 1.62 -7.87 -8.70
C ASN A 511 2.59 -6.78 -9.14
N SER A 512 2.58 -5.62 -8.47
CA SER A 512 3.73 -4.73 -8.62
C SER A 512 4.88 -5.22 -7.73
N PRO A 513 6.01 -5.67 -8.31
CA PRO A 513 7.20 -5.92 -7.51
C PRO A 513 7.66 -4.59 -6.88
N ASN A 514 8.11 -4.64 -5.62
CA ASN A 514 8.60 -3.47 -4.85
C ASN A 514 9.43 -2.54 -5.74
N THR A 515 9.03 -1.31 -5.99
CA THR A 515 9.78 -0.36 -6.80
C THR A 515 10.78 0.42 -5.94
N ALA A 516 12.03 0.51 -6.40
CA ALA A 516 13.08 1.15 -5.63
C ALA A 516 12.77 2.62 -5.26
N PRO A 517 13.12 3.05 -4.04
CA PRO A 517 12.86 4.40 -3.57
C PRO A 517 13.75 5.42 -4.29
N SER A 518 13.51 6.69 -4.01
CA SER A 518 14.30 7.81 -4.49
C SER A 518 14.40 8.94 -3.46
N PHE A 519 15.44 9.76 -3.62
CA PHE A 519 15.55 11.05 -2.96
C PHE A 519 15.46 12.19 -3.98
N THR A 520 14.60 13.18 -3.71
CA THR A 520 14.39 14.32 -4.61
C THR A 520 15.52 15.35 -4.56
N SER A 521 16.27 15.43 -3.45
CA SER A 521 17.40 16.36 -3.27
C SER A 521 18.39 15.87 -2.20
N ASP A 522 19.57 16.48 -2.14
CA ASP A 522 20.59 16.22 -1.12
C ASP A 522 20.17 16.72 0.27
N ALA A 523 20.79 16.18 1.33
CA ALA A 523 20.58 16.60 2.71
C ALA A 523 21.76 17.41 3.26
N THR A 524 21.50 18.30 4.20
CA THR A 524 22.54 19.15 4.79
C THR A 524 22.32 19.25 6.29
N LEU A 525 23.33 18.87 7.06
CA LEU A 525 23.38 19.12 8.49
C LEU A 525 23.61 20.60 8.76
N SER A 526 23.13 21.08 9.92
CA SER A 526 23.46 22.43 10.38
C SER A 526 24.97 22.60 10.49
N ALA A 527 25.44 23.80 10.11
CA ALA A 527 26.84 24.18 10.28
C ALA A 527 27.23 24.13 11.76
N ILE A 528 28.48 23.74 12.02
CA ILE A 528 29.10 23.81 13.34
C ILE A 528 30.35 24.66 13.26
N ASN A 529 30.87 25.08 14.40
CA ASN A 529 32.12 25.81 14.47
C ASN A 529 33.31 24.83 14.41
N GLU A 530 34.47 25.30 13.96
CA GLU A 530 35.72 24.56 14.19
C GLU A 530 35.94 24.32 15.69
N ASP A 531 36.70 23.28 16.01
CA ASP A 531 36.95 22.77 17.38
C ASP A 531 35.71 22.31 18.16
N THR A 532 34.56 22.16 17.49
CA THR A 532 33.38 21.55 18.10
C THR A 532 33.67 20.08 18.43
N LEU A 533 33.97 19.80 19.71
CA LEU A 533 34.24 18.45 20.21
C LEU A 533 32.98 17.58 20.38
N SER A 534 31.80 18.19 20.36
CA SER A 534 30.52 17.48 20.46
C SER A 534 29.42 18.24 19.74
N SER A 535 28.85 17.62 18.71
CA SER A 535 27.60 18.04 18.07
C SER A 535 26.54 16.94 18.22
N THR A 536 25.27 17.35 18.29
CA THR A 536 24.14 16.43 18.41
C THR A 536 23.83 15.70 17.11
N GLY A 537 24.28 16.25 15.97
CA GLY A 537 23.88 15.76 14.64
C GLY A 537 22.37 15.84 14.43
N ASP A 538 21.89 15.10 13.43
CA ASP A 538 20.45 14.96 13.19
C ASP A 538 20.10 13.54 12.72
N THR A 539 18.84 13.17 12.89
CA THR A 539 18.32 11.87 12.43
C THR A 539 18.17 11.86 10.91
N LEU A 540 18.32 10.69 10.29
CA LEU A 540 18.09 10.53 8.86
C LEU A 540 16.63 10.85 8.47
N THR A 541 15.66 10.51 9.33
CA THR A 541 14.26 10.93 9.17
C THR A 541 14.13 12.45 9.03
N ASN A 542 14.78 13.23 9.88
CA ASN A 542 14.72 14.70 9.80
C ASN A 542 15.47 15.25 8.59
N LEU A 543 16.68 14.72 8.31
CA LEU A 543 17.53 15.18 7.21
C LEU A 543 16.87 15.01 5.84
N PHE A 544 16.11 13.92 5.67
CA PHE A 544 15.39 13.58 4.44
C PHE A 544 13.89 13.80 4.51
N ALA A 545 13.40 14.53 5.52
CA ALA A 545 11.98 14.89 5.62
C ALA A 545 11.52 15.65 4.36
N GLY A 546 10.47 15.15 3.71
CA GLY A 546 9.95 15.70 2.44
C GLY A 546 10.84 15.46 1.22
N LYS A 547 11.92 14.67 1.34
CA LYS A 547 12.85 14.34 0.24
C LYS A 547 12.76 12.89 -0.21
N PHE A 548 12.24 12.00 0.62
CA PHE A 548 12.00 10.60 0.27
C PHE A 548 10.74 10.47 -0.58
N SER A 549 10.82 9.68 -1.64
CA SER A 549 9.69 9.31 -2.48
C SER A 549 9.89 7.89 -2.99
N ASP A 550 8.82 7.13 -2.94
CA ASP A 550 8.78 5.74 -3.34
C ASP A 550 7.49 5.52 -4.15
N PRO A 551 7.49 4.70 -5.22
CA PRO A 551 6.25 4.38 -5.94
C PRO A 551 5.30 3.43 -5.19
N ASP A 552 5.77 2.67 -4.21
CA ASP A 552 5.00 1.60 -3.54
C ASP A 552 4.11 2.11 -2.39
N ALA A 553 2.83 1.72 -2.35
CA ALA A 553 1.91 2.17 -1.29
C ALA A 553 2.39 1.85 0.12
N GLY A 554 2.31 2.85 1.00
CA GLY A 554 2.69 2.67 2.41
C GLY A 554 4.20 2.54 2.62
N SER A 555 5.01 2.75 1.58
CA SER A 555 6.45 2.85 1.72
C SER A 555 6.84 4.07 2.56
N SER A 556 7.89 3.89 3.34
CA SER A 556 8.49 4.92 4.17
C SER A 556 10.00 4.76 4.16
N LEU A 557 10.71 5.82 4.56
CA LEU A 557 12.16 5.76 4.68
C LEU A 557 12.53 4.73 5.75
N GLY A 558 13.00 3.55 5.34
CA GLY A 558 13.59 2.55 6.25
C GLY A 558 14.96 3.01 6.74
N GLY A 559 15.72 3.69 5.89
CA GLY A 559 17.02 4.26 6.24
C GLY A 559 17.86 4.68 5.05
N VAL A 560 19.19 4.66 5.21
CA VAL A 560 20.13 4.90 4.11
C VAL A 560 21.24 3.86 4.09
N ALA A 561 21.70 3.53 2.88
CA ALA A 561 22.96 2.85 2.69
C ALA A 561 24.04 3.90 2.45
N VAL A 562 25.04 3.98 3.33
CA VAL A 562 26.20 4.84 3.11
C VAL A 562 27.16 4.12 2.17
N VAL A 563 27.31 4.65 0.96
CA VAL A 563 28.03 4.03 -0.16
C VAL A 563 29.32 4.76 -0.52
N GLY A 564 29.57 5.92 0.10
CA GLY A 564 30.82 6.65 -0.05
C GLY A 564 31.13 7.53 1.15
N ASN A 565 32.38 7.47 1.61
CA ASN A 565 32.93 8.35 2.63
C ASN A 565 34.40 8.64 2.30
N THR A 566 34.68 9.82 1.77
CA THR A 566 36.03 10.23 1.36
C THR A 566 36.65 11.29 2.29
N ALA A 567 36.00 11.59 3.42
CA ALA A 567 36.55 12.53 4.39
C ALA A 567 37.82 11.97 5.04
N ASN A 568 38.86 12.79 5.12
CA ASN A 568 40.11 12.40 5.77
C ASN A 568 40.02 12.64 7.28
N ALA A 569 39.94 11.56 8.05
CA ALA A 569 39.86 11.58 9.51
C ALA A 569 41.02 12.31 10.21
N ALA A 570 42.20 12.40 9.58
CA ALA A 570 43.38 13.03 10.17
C ALA A 570 43.50 14.52 9.85
N THR A 571 42.98 14.98 8.71
CA THR A 571 43.17 16.36 8.24
C THR A 571 41.89 17.17 8.15
N GLN A 572 40.72 16.53 8.22
CA GLN A 572 39.42 17.21 8.08
C GLN A 572 38.49 16.84 9.22
N GLY A 573 38.40 15.56 9.56
CA GLY A 573 37.49 15.06 10.59
C GLY A 573 36.78 13.79 10.17
N THR A 574 35.92 13.31 11.04
CA THR A 574 35.30 11.99 10.92
C THR A 574 33.78 12.11 10.89
N TRP A 575 33.18 11.47 9.88
CA TRP A 575 31.75 11.19 9.88
C TRP A 575 31.41 10.10 10.90
N GLN A 576 30.42 10.37 11.74
CA GLN A 576 29.99 9.47 12.81
C GLN A 576 28.48 9.24 12.78
N TYR A 577 28.05 8.10 13.28
CA TYR A 577 26.65 7.74 13.47
C TYR A 577 26.36 7.33 14.91
N SER A 578 25.08 7.42 15.30
CA SER A 578 24.59 6.99 16.62
C SER A 578 23.21 6.35 16.48
N THR A 579 23.05 5.16 17.08
CA THR A 579 21.80 4.39 17.10
C THR A 579 21.08 4.46 18.45
N ASP A 580 21.58 5.28 19.38
CA ASP A 580 21.09 5.41 20.76
C ASP A 580 20.84 6.89 21.13
N SER A 581 20.26 7.62 20.17
CA SER A 581 19.85 9.02 20.30
C SER A 581 20.99 9.98 20.66
N GLY A 582 22.21 9.68 20.21
CA GLY A 582 23.40 10.53 20.40
C GLY A 582 24.19 10.25 21.68
N SER A 583 23.89 9.16 22.40
CA SER A 583 24.60 8.81 23.64
C SER A 583 25.98 8.22 23.36
N ASN A 584 26.09 7.34 22.35
CA ASN A 584 27.34 6.80 21.85
C ASN A 584 27.47 7.07 20.35
N TRP A 585 28.69 7.37 19.91
CA TRP A 585 29.01 7.70 18.52
C TRP A 585 30.07 6.75 17.98
N PHE A 586 29.84 6.28 16.75
CA PHE A 586 30.70 5.32 16.07
C PHE A 586 31.10 5.89 14.72
N ASP A 587 32.34 5.62 14.29
CA ASP A 587 32.83 6.11 13.01
C ASP A 587 32.15 5.39 11.84
N VAL A 588 31.71 6.17 10.84
CA VAL A 588 31.18 5.61 9.58
C VAL A 588 32.23 4.76 8.88
N GLY A 589 33.51 5.11 9.00
CA GLY A 589 34.63 4.32 8.45
C GLY A 589 34.62 4.23 6.93
N SER A 590 35.36 3.26 6.38
CA SER A 590 35.40 2.99 4.94
C SER A 590 34.15 2.22 4.52
N VAL A 591 33.53 2.66 3.42
CA VAL A 591 32.33 2.08 2.81
C VAL A 591 32.42 2.21 1.29
N ALA A 592 31.77 1.33 0.55
CA ALA A 592 31.62 1.40 -0.90
C ALA A 592 30.24 0.87 -1.31
N ASP A 593 29.88 1.09 -2.58
CA ASP A 593 28.59 0.69 -3.14
C ASP A 593 28.42 -0.83 -3.30
N ASP A 594 29.47 -1.63 -3.09
CA ASP A 594 29.39 -3.10 -3.12
C ASP A 594 28.88 -3.67 -1.78
N ASN A 595 29.29 -4.89 -1.41
CA ASN A 595 28.91 -5.55 -0.15
C ASN A 595 29.35 -4.82 1.14
N SER A 596 29.98 -3.64 1.02
CA SER A 596 30.51 -2.85 2.13
C SER A 596 29.71 -1.58 2.45
N ALA A 597 28.57 -1.35 1.80
CA ALA A 597 27.70 -0.21 2.10
C ALA A 597 27.13 -0.32 3.52
N LEU A 598 27.30 0.72 4.34
CA LEU A 598 26.83 0.69 5.73
C LEU A 598 25.33 1.00 5.80
N ALA A 599 24.52 0.04 6.26
CA ALA A 599 23.07 0.25 6.42
C ALA A 599 22.77 0.93 7.77
N LEU A 600 22.18 2.12 7.71
CA LEU A 600 21.75 2.90 8.86
C LEU A 600 20.23 3.11 8.81
N SER A 601 19.51 2.80 9.88
CA SER A 601 18.05 2.98 9.92
C SER A 601 17.66 4.46 9.98
N ALA A 602 16.42 4.80 9.61
CA ALA A 602 15.94 6.18 9.57
C ALA A 602 16.05 6.92 10.93
N ALA A 603 15.96 6.20 12.05
CA ALA A 603 16.14 6.74 13.39
C ALA A 603 17.61 7.07 13.75
N THR A 604 18.57 6.59 12.97
CA THR A 604 20.00 6.80 13.22
C THR A 604 20.35 8.28 13.08
N ARG A 605 21.12 8.80 14.04
CA ARG A 605 21.71 10.14 13.97
C ARG A 605 23.04 10.11 13.24
N VAL A 606 23.32 11.12 12.44
CA VAL A 606 24.60 11.31 11.74
C VAL A 606 25.17 12.68 12.09
N ARG A 607 26.50 12.77 12.23
CA ARG A 607 27.25 14.02 12.43
C ARG A 607 28.61 13.97 11.78
N PHE A 608 29.22 15.15 11.61
CA PHE A 608 30.64 15.29 11.34
C PHE A 608 31.36 15.84 12.58
N LEU A 609 32.50 15.25 12.93
CA LEU A 609 33.37 15.71 14.01
C LEU A 609 34.68 16.24 13.38
N PRO A 610 34.88 17.56 13.28
CA PRO A 610 36.07 18.12 12.66
C PRO A 610 37.32 17.81 13.49
N VAL A 611 38.48 17.70 12.83
CA VAL A 611 39.76 17.82 13.55
C VAL A 611 39.95 19.27 14.00
N ALA A 612 40.80 19.49 15.00
CA ALA A 612 41.10 20.84 15.46
C ALA A 612 41.59 21.72 14.31
N GLU A 613 41.21 23.00 14.32
CA GLU A 613 41.59 24.02 13.32
C GLU A 613 41.09 23.76 11.89
N TYR A 614 40.22 22.76 11.67
CA TYR A 614 39.63 22.53 10.35
C TYR A 614 38.38 23.39 10.17
N ASN A 615 38.41 24.29 9.21
CA ASN A 615 37.24 25.00 8.69
C ASN A 615 37.02 24.74 7.19
N GLY A 616 35.80 25.01 6.72
CA GLY A 616 35.37 24.77 5.34
C GLY A 616 34.38 23.61 5.20
N THR A 617 34.23 23.11 3.98
CA THR A 617 33.26 22.04 3.64
C THR A 617 33.99 20.69 3.59
N PRO A 618 33.78 19.77 4.55
CA PRO A 618 34.34 18.42 4.45
C PRO A 618 33.70 17.65 3.29
N PRO A 619 34.37 16.61 2.75
CA PRO A 619 33.78 15.74 1.75
C PRO A 619 32.50 15.09 2.29
N SER A 620 31.44 15.11 1.47
CA SER A 620 30.10 14.63 1.81
C SER A 620 30.06 13.12 2.01
N LEU A 621 29.09 12.64 2.80
CA LEU A 621 28.69 11.23 2.73
C LEU A 621 27.84 11.00 1.50
N THR A 622 28.17 10.00 0.70
CA THR A 622 27.32 9.55 -0.42
C THR A 622 26.40 8.43 0.07
N VAL A 623 25.11 8.56 -0.19
CA VAL A 623 24.07 7.65 0.30
C VAL A 623 23.10 7.22 -0.80
N ARG A 624 22.48 6.05 -0.59
CA ARG A 624 21.27 5.60 -1.30
C ARG A 624 20.11 5.52 -0.31
N ALA A 625 18.90 5.82 -0.77
CA ALA A 625 17.69 5.61 0.03
C ALA A 625 17.43 4.11 0.18
N LEU A 626 16.96 3.73 1.37
CA LEU A 626 16.43 2.42 1.67
C LEU A 626 14.96 2.58 2.07
N ASP A 627 14.08 1.86 1.41
CA ASP A 627 12.67 1.80 1.78
C ASP A 627 12.47 0.90 3.00
N ASN A 628 11.22 0.75 3.42
CA ASN A 628 10.84 -0.04 4.60
C ASN A 628 10.86 -1.55 4.38
N THR A 629 11.12 -2.04 3.16
CA THR A 629 11.36 -3.48 2.92
C THR A 629 12.78 -3.90 3.30
N GLN A 630 13.71 -2.95 3.42
CA GLN A 630 15.01 -3.18 4.02
C GLN A 630 14.91 -3.21 5.55
N THR A 631 15.21 -4.35 6.17
CA THR A 631 15.02 -4.56 7.63
C THR A 631 16.33 -4.75 8.41
N ALA A 632 17.45 -5.02 7.74
CA ALA A 632 18.74 -5.22 8.39
C ALA A 632 19.52 -3.90 8.50
N PHE A 633 19.75 -3.43 9.73
CA PHE A 633 20.46 -2.17 10.02
C PHE A 633 21.51 -2.33 11.11
N THR A 634 22.52 -1.45 11.06
CA THR A 634 23.56 -1.34 12.08
C THR A 634 22.97 -1.06 13.47
N ASN A 635 23.52 -1.70 14.50
CA ASN A 635 23.09 -1.50 15.88
C ASN A 635 24.30 -1.28 16.80
N GLY A 636 24.47 -0.03 17.27
CA GLY A 636 25.63 0.42 18.02
C GLY A 636 26.93 0.20 17.23
N GLY A 637 27.93 -0.41 17.89
CA GLY A 637 29.19 -0.76 17.26
C GLY A 637 29.13 -1.97 16.31
N THR A 638 28.01 -2.69 16.27
CA THR A 638 27.84 -3.86 15.38
C THR A 638 27.38 -3.38 14.01
N ARG A 639 28.34 -3.22 13.09
CA ARG A 639 28.09 -2.77 11.72
C ARG A 639 27.37 -3.84 10.91
N ILE A 640 26.29 -3.44 10.22
CA ILE A 640 25.64 -4.23 9.19
C ILE A 640 25.93 -3.58 7.84
N THR A 641 26.51 -4.36 6.93
CA THR A 641 26.72 -3.93 5.55
C THR A 641 25.83 -4.69 4.59
N ILE A 642 25.44 -4.02 3.51
CA ILE A 642 24.59 -4.59 2.44
C ILE A 642 25.28 -4.43 1.09
N ASN A 643 24.86 -5.22 0.11
CA ASN A 643 25.29 -5.04 -1.28
C ASN A 643 24.43 -3.97 -1.95
N ALA A 644 24.98 -2.77 -2.12
CA ALA A 644 24.27 -1.66 -2.77
C ALA A 644 24.50 -1.60 -4.29
N ALA A 645 25.26 -2.54 -4.88
CA ALA A 645 25.57 -2.55 -6.31
C ALA A 645 24.39 -3.06 -7.15
N VAL A 646 23.48 -3.80 -6.50
CA VAL A 646 22.17 -4.16 -7.02
C VAL A 646 21.18 -3.15 -6.47
N ASN A 647 20.77 -2.20 -7.32
CA ASN A 647 19.93 -1.07 -6.95
C ASN A 647 18.98 -0.69 -8.09
N GLY A 648 17.93 0.08 -7.78
CA GLY A 648 16.91 0.48 -8.74
C GLY A 648 15.96 -0.66 -9.12
N GLY A 649 15.05 -0.37 -10.07
CA GLY A 649 14.08 -1.37 -10.51
C GLY A 649 13.24 -1.85 -9.33
N THR A 650 13.36 -3.14 -9.00
CA THR A 650 12.52 -3.77 -7.99
C THR A 650 13.18 -3.97 -6.61
N THR A 651 14.28 -3.26 -6.34
CA THR A 651 15.08 -3.46 -5.10
C THR A 651 14.69 -2.48 -4.01
N ALA A 652 14.97 -2.81 -2.74
CA ALA A 652 14.82 -1.89 -1.62
C ALA A 652 15.74 -0.63 -1.66
N ILE A 653 16.60 -0.50 -2.67
CA ILE A 653 17.73 0.43 -2.72
C ILE A 653 17.59 1.37 -3.91
N SER A 654 17.63 2.68 -3.68
CA SER A 654 17.49 3.67 -4.75
C SER A 654 18.59 3.56 -5.82
N ALA A 655 18.21 3.70 -7.09
CA ALA A 655 19.14 3.70 -8.23
C ALA A 655 20.11 4.89 -8.23
N ALA A 656 19.63 6.07 -7.80
CA ALA A 656 20.43 7.28 -7.73
C ALA A 656 21.03 7.47 -6.33
N THR A 657 22.23 8.06 -6.27
CA THR A 657 22.84 8.49 -5.00
C THR A 657 22.50 9.95 -4.69
N ARG A 658 22.58 10.31 -3.40
CA ARG A 658 22.55 11.68 -2.86
C ARG A 658 23.64 11.90 -1.84
N THR A 659 23.83 13.14 -1.42
CA THR A 659 24.80 13.50 -0.39
C THR A 659 24.18 13.93 0.93
N ILE A 660 24.94 13.74 2.00
CA ILE A 660 24.76 14.45 3.28
C ILE A 660 25.96 15.38 3.44
N ASP A 661 25.67 16.68 3.42
CA ASP A 661 26.65 17.76 3.48
C ASP A 661 26.67 18.44 4.87
N THR A 662 27.74 19.16 5.16
CA THR A 662 27.84 20.08 6.30
C THR A 662 28.91 21.13 6.02
N SER A 663 29.04 22.14 6.87
CA SER A 663 30.10 23.14 6.80
C SER A 663 30.63 23.46 8.19
N ILE A 664 31.95 23.66 8.28
CA ILE A 664 32.65 24.03 9.50
C ILE A 664 33.03 25.50 9.42
N THR A 665 32.51 26.29 10.35
CA THR A 665 32.66 27.74 10.39
C THR A 665 33.91 28.08 11.17
N ALA A 666 34.76 28.92 10.58
CA ALA A 666 35.96 29.41 11.27
C ALA A 666 35.59 30.21 12.54
N VAL A 667 36.35 30.01 13.60
CA VAL A 667 36.27 30.75 14.87
C VAL A 667 37.60 31.43 15.09
N ASN A 668 37.56 32.73 15.36
CA ASN A 668 38.79 33.47 15.61
C ASN A 668 39.49 32.97 16.89
N ASP A 669 40.75 32.58 16.78
CA ASP A 669 41.57 32.10 17.87
C ASP A 669 42.36 33.21 18.58
N ALA A 670 42.78 32.93 19.81
CA ALA A 670 43.65 33.84 20.54
C ALA A 670 45.09 33.72 20.02
N PRO A 671 45.77 34.83 19.66
CA PRO A 671 47.15 34.77 19.22
C PRO A 671 48.05 34.21 20.34
N THR A 672 48.94 33.29 19.98
CA THR A 672 49.86 32.68 20.94
C THR A 672 51.23 33.35 20.86
N LEU A 673 51.85 33.58 22.02
CA LEU A 673 53.22 34.08 22.10
C LEU A 673 54.17 32.91 22.28
N ALA A 674 55.23 32.85 21.47
CA ALA A 674 56.32 31.91 21.70
C ALA A 674 56.95 32.15 23.08
N SER A 675 57.38 31.07 23.74
CA SER A 675 58.02 31.14 25.06
C SER A 675 59.24 32.07 25.03
N VAL A 676 59.21 33.12 25.86
CA VAL A 676 60.33 34.08 25.97
C VAL A 676 61.42 33.44 26.83
N ASN A 677 62.58 33.16 26.26
CA ASN A 677 63.74 32.73 27.04
C ASN A 677 64.20 33.90 27.92
N SER A 678 64.17 33.72 29.24
CA SER A 678 64.69 34.73 30.17
C SER A 678 66.19 34.94 29.93
N VAL A 679 66.59 36.16 29.57
CA VAL A 679 68.01 36.53 29.53
C VAL A 679 68.46 36.77 30.97
N SER A 680 69.32 35.91 31.50
CA SER A 680 69.96 36.15 32.80
C SER A 680 71.09 37.15 32.63
N LEU A 681 70.94 38.35 33.22
CA LEU A 681 72.04 39.30 33.36
C LEU A 681 72.77 39.01 34.68
N THR A 682 74.09 38.84 34.61
CA THR A 682 74.91 38.64 35.81
C THR A 682 75.45 39.99 36.25
N ASP A 683 75.04 40.45 37.44
CA ASP A 683 75.60 41.63 38.09
C ASP A 683 77.04 41.33 38.52
N THR A 684 77.99 42.14 38.05
CA THR A 684 79.41 41.94 38.37
C THR A 684 80.06 43.14 39.07
N ALA A 685 79.34 44.25 39.29
CA ALA A 685 79.87 45.43 39.97
C ALA A 685 78.78 46.35 40.56
N ALA A 686 79.14 47.09 41.62
CA ALA A 686 78.21 47.94 42.38
C ALA A 686 77.61 49.15 41.61
N ASN A 687 78.04 49.42 40.37
CA ASN A 687 77.49 50.47 39.49
C ASN A 687 77.53 49.97 38.03
N ASP A 688 76.53 49.20 37.63
CA ASP A 688 76.34 48.78 36.24
C ASP A 688 75.34 49.71 35.51
N THR A 689 75.70 50.18 34.32
CA THR A 689 74.75 50.79 33.35
C THR A 689 74.29 49.72 32.37
N PHE A 690 73.03 49.28 32.47
CA PHE A 690 72.44 48.32 31.54
C PHE A 690 72.01 49.01 30.24
N SER A 691 72.32 48.40 29.09
CA SER A 691 71.64 48.72 27.82
C SER A 691 70.32 47.94 27.76
N ASN A 692 69.28 48.50 27.13
CA ASN A 692 68.02 47.77 26.94
C ASN A 692 68.28 46.42 26.27
N VAL A 693 67.75 45.34 26.84
CA VAL A 693 67.72 44.04 26.16
C VAL A 693 66.67 44.13 25.06
N ALA A 694 67.10 44.33 23.82
CA ALA A 694 66.22 44.28 22.66
C ALA A 694 66.07 42.82 22.21
N GLY A 695 64.83 42.31 22.25
CA GLY A 695 64.44 41.01 21.70
C GLY A 695 63.19 41.14 20.83
N THR A 696 62.98 40.21 19.91
CA THR A 696 61.76 40.12 19.10
C THR A 696 60.84 39.08 19.71
N LEU A 697 59.60 39.46 20.08
CA LEU A 697 58.55 38.48 20.36
C LEU A 697 57.95 38.04 19.03
N VAL A 698 57.97 36.74 18.77
CA VAL A 698 57.23 36.14 17.65
C VAL A 698 55.92 35.62 18.22
N GLY A 699 54.81 36.24 17.78
CA GLY A 699 53.47 35.70 17.96
C GLY A 699 53.08 34.90 16.73
N ASN A 700 52.43 33.76 16.94
CA ASN A 700 51.74 33.06 15.87
C ASN A 700 50.24 33.28 16.05
N ASP A 701 49.59 33.72 14.99
CA ASP A 701 48.15 33.63 14.84
C ASP A 701 47.84 32.36 14.05
N VAL A 702 46.86 31.60 14.53
CA VAL A 702 46.39 30.38 13.86
C VAL A 702 45.44 30.74 12.72
N ASP A 703 44.75 31.89 12.84
CA ASP A 703 43.90 32.43 11.79
C ASP A 703 44.73 32.93 10.59
N THR A 704 44.23 32.71 9.37
CA THR A 704 44.85 33.23 8.13
C THR A 704 44.66 34.74 7.92
N GLY A 705 44.11 35.44 8.92
CA GLY A 705 44.01 36.89 8.96
C GLY A 705 45.36 37.53 9.26
N THR A 706 45.73 38.58 8.54
CA THR A 706 46.90 39.39 8.92
C THR A 706 46.65 40.06 10.28
N PRO A 707 47.66 40.07 11.18
CA PRO A 707 47.51 40.47 12.58
C PRO A 707 47.06 41.92 12.80
#